data_AF-A0A0F9NPW7-F1
#
_entry.id   AF-A0A0F9NPW7-F1
#
_cell.length_a   1.000
_cell.length_b   1.000
_cell.length_c   1.000
_cell.angle_alpha   90.00
_cell.angle_beta   90.00
_cell.angle_gamma   90.00
#
_symmetry.space_group_name_H-M   'P 1'
#
loop_
_entity.id
_entity.type
_entity.pdbx_description
1 polymer ?
#
loop_
_entity_poly.entity_id
_entity_poly.type
_entity_poly.pdbx_seq_one_letter_code
_entity_poly.pdbx_strand_id
1 'polypeptide(L)'
;MLVDDLYQYVLDMLSANHESCERISLFQKPSKQFIIGSLADSSKDYSIGSSIGENKVQAKSALRHNSMSIFFLIAKSSNEQITIVSKCSVYFKAFPTFEEQFEHIKSLDRDDVDESVKKDPGFKPYYKKLKCVFNPITVELKDEIFSLDFTDVISEVKDDDDLYRTNNTNPTIKASLEGKEIKNSFDPEWVIDENTYNNILDEIKTSKSKKPFNWKAQIEIERERFIEEIDIITVRFINTTGGKGKGKYEKFLFNCQLEVKLGNLTLIPFKYKFKYEDFYYNETGLLRALNCQAYHDISSNVIKTKPYAKFEQKKKIPRTAFNGIDAKFKDLKSSLDQLDLLSNEMNNQLEKYTHHPYHNSPNHQFNAQFLKETQNFKKILDRFQDGIHILKNNEKARRSFLLMNEVFEESSIYEGWRLFQIVFITMLIPDIVNVGKNREFVDVMHVDTGGGKSEGYFGLVVFLLFWDRLRGKLLGVSAISKFPLRMLSIQQLTRIAKIVVIAEELRKERNIEGEPFTVGYYVGVSEDFPRHAYDKIIEIENNEKRGKKINGVLLEKCPKCNGKVFLIVDKEKRQIIHECESCNRKFYLYFTNSEIYRFIPSIIISTVDKLASIALNRRFKNLFGGKLSLCNKGHGFSSRNDKCDVLIRPKSNCDAETTIWKKC
;
A
#
# COMPACT_ATOMS: atom_id res chain seq x y z
N MET A 1 -20.67 5.39 4.66
CA MET A 1 -19.64 6.34 5.12
C MET A 1 -19.23 7.19 3.95
N LEU A 2 -19.43 8.51 4.05
CA LEU A 2 -18.85 9.48 3.14
C LEU A 2 -17.31 9.44 3.28
N VAL A 3 -16.58 10.00 2.31
CA VAL A 3 -15.10 9.98 2.30
C VAL A 3 -14.52 10.65 3.56
N ASP A 4 -15.17 11.71 4.04
CA ASP A 4 -14.76 12.43 5.25
C ASP A 4 -14.95 11.57 6.51
N ASP A 5 -16.05 10.80 6.58
CA ASP A 5 -16.30 9.85 7.69
C ASP A 5 -15.21 8.76 7.74
N LEU A 6 -14.75 8.29 6.57
CA LEU A 6 -13.71 7.26 6.49
C LEU A 6 -12.34 7.78 6.93
N TYR A 7 -11.98 8.99 6.50
CA TYR A 7 -10.74 9.63 6.93
C TYR A 7 -10.72 9.81 8.46
N GLN A 8 -11.80 10.35 9.01
CA GLN A 8 -11.90 10.60 10.45
C GLN A 8 -11.88 9.29 11.24
N TYR A 9 -12.62 8.27 10.78
CA TYR A 9 -12.60 6.92 11.37
C TYR A 9 -11.19 6.32 11.40
N VAL A 10 -10.44 6.39 10.29
CA VAL A 10 -9.07 5.86 10.23
C VAL A 10 -8.15 6.59 11.20
N LEU A 11 -8.25 7.92 11.29
CA LEU A 11 -7.47 8.68 12.25
C LEU A 11 -7.80 8.30 13.69
N ASP A 12 -9.08 8.21 14.01
CA ASP A 12 -9.53 7.86 15.36
C ASP A 12 -9.13 6.44 15.74
N MET A 13 -9.11 5.51 14.79
CA MET A 13 -8.56 4.17 15.00
C MET A 13 -7.04 4.18 15.21
N LEU A 14 -6.29 4.95 14.41
CA LEU A 14 -4.82 4.99 14.52
C LEU A 14 -4.30 5.71 15.77
N SER A 15 -5.08 6.66 16.30
CA SER A 15 -4.78 7.42 17.53
C SER A 15 -5.48 6.87 18.76
N ALA A 16 -6.14 5.71 18.67
CA ALA A 16 -6.91 5.09 19.75
C ALA A 16 -8.05 5.94 20.32
N ASN A 17 -8.59 6.90 19.54
CA ASN A 17 -9.70 7.77 19.93
C ASN A 17 -11.08 7.18 19.67
N HIS A 18 -11.20 6.23 18.74
CA HIS A 18 -12.48 5.60 18.44
C HIS A 18 -13.03 4.82 19.65
N GLU A 19 -14.35 4.76 19.81
CA GLU A 19 -15.02 4.08 20.94
C GLU A 19 -14.69 2.58 20.98
N SER A 20 -14.60 1.94 19.82
CA SER A 20 -14.18 0.53 19.71
C SER A 20 -12.74 0.27 20.20
N CYS A 21 -11.96 1.32 20.52
CA CYS A 21 -10.63 1.18 21.11
C CYS A 21 -10.66 1.13 22.64
N GLU A 22 -11.83 1.24 23.29
CA GLU A 22 -11.95 1.18 24.75
C GLU A 22 -11.67 -0.20 25.33
N ARG A 23 -12.09 -1.26 24.64
CA ARG A 23 -11.76 -2.64 24.95
C ARG A 23 -11.41 -3.38 23.66
N ILE A 24 -10.19 -3.84 23.56
CA ILE A 24 -9.66 -4.42 22.31
C ILE A 24 -9.02 -5.77 22.55
N SER A 25 -9.29 -6.70 21.64
CA SER A 25 -8.46 -7.88 21.44
C SER A 25 -7.69 -7.72 20.16
N LEU A 26 -6.38 -7.73 20.27
CA LEU A 26 -5.48 -7.50 19.17
C LEU A 26 -4.52 -8.69 19.04
N PHE A 27 -4.17 -9.02 17.80
CA PHE A 27 -3.11 -9.99 17.52
C PHE A 27 -1.74 -9.53 18.08
N GLN A 28 -1.55 -8.21 18.23
CA GLN A 28 -0.37 -7.60 18.81
C GLN A 28 -0.75 -6.62 19.92
N LYS A 29 0.21 -6.22 20.75
CA LYS A 29 -0.03 -5.25 21.84
C LYS A 29 -0.54 -3.90 21.31
N PRO A 30 -1.29 -3.11 22.11
CA PRO A 30 -1.73 -1.77 21.73
C PRO A 30 -0.60 -0.87 21.19
N SER A 31 0.59 -0.90 21.80
CA SER A 31 1.77 -0.15 21.33
C SER A 31 2.30 -0.58 19.95
N LYS A 32 1.83 -1.68 19.37
CA LYS A 32 2.16 -2.12 18.01
C LYS A 32 1.11 -1.72 16.99
N GLN A 33 -0.07 -1.32 17.43
CA GLN A 33 -1.20 -0.98 16.59
C GLN A 33 -1.48 0.52 16.54
N PHE A 34 -1.43 1.19 17.69
CA PHE A 34 -1.64 2.64 17.77
C PHE A 34 -0.32 3.37 17.62
N ILE A 35 -0.15 4.00 16.47
CA ILE A 35 1.13 4.61 16.05
C ILE A 35 1.09 6.13 16.22
N ILE A 36 -0.10 6.73 16.16
CA ILE A 36 -0.28 8.18 16.15
C ILE A 36 -0.57 8.65 17.58
N GLY A 37 0.18 9.67 18.05
CA GLY A 37 -0.03 10.26 19.37
C GLY A 37 0.36 9.39 20.55
N SER A 38 1.23 8.40 20.36
CA SER A 38 1.75 7.57 21.43
C SER A 38 3.17 7.98 21.84
N LEU A 39 3.43 8.00 23.15
CA LEU A 39 4.75 8.26 23.73
C LEU A 39 5.32 6.95 24.29
N ALA A 40 6.46 6.52 23.75
CA ALA A 40 7.15 5.31 24.15
C ALA A 40 7.68 5.36 25.59
N ASP A 41 7.97 4.19 26.15
CA ASP A 41 8.56 4.06 27.48
C ASP A 41 10.06 4.38 27.48
N SER A 42 10.63 4.69 28.64
CA SER A 42 12.04 5.11 28.79
C SER A 42 13.05 3.94 28.67
N SER A 43 12.59 2.71 28.41
CA SER A 43 13.46 1.52 28.34
C SER A 43 14.35 1.44 27.10
N LYS A 44 14.07 2.30 26.11
CA LYS A 44 14.92 2.50 24.93
C LYS A 44 15.00 4.00 24.74
N ASP A 45 16.21 4.56 24.87
CA ASP A 45 16.47 5.93 24.50
C ASP A 45 16.26 6.02 22.98
N TYR A 46 15.09 6.51 22.57
CA TYR A 46 14.80 6.88 21.18
C TYR A 46 15.09 8.37 20.96
N SER A 47 15.91 8.95 21.84
CA SER A 47 16.33 10.33 21.80
C SER A 47 16.92 10.65 20.43
N ILE A 48 16.56 11.85 20.00
CA ILE A 48 16.96 12.52 18.78
C ILE A 48 18.48 12.40 18.66
N GLY A 49 18.95 11.76 17.59
CA GLY A 49 20.37 11.48 17.39
C GLY A 49 21.22 12.74 17.49
N SER A 50 21.94 12.87 18.59
CA SER A 50 23.12 13.71 18.74
C SER A 50 24.37 12.95 18.27
N SER A 51 24.30 12.30 17.11
CA SER A 51 25.48 11.79 16.41
C SER A 51 25.08 11.28 15.03
N ILE A 52 25.42 12.06 14.00
CA ILE A 52 25.49 11.59 12.62
C ILE A 52 26.65 10.58 12.58
N GLY A 53 26.34 9.28 12.49
CA GLY A 53 27.36 8.24 12.44
C GLY A 53 26.80 6.83 12.26
N GLU A 54 26.98 6.31 11.04
CA GLU A 54 27.14 4.89 10.69
C GLU A 54 25.94 3.93 10.76
N ASN A 55 25.40 3.66 9.56
CA ASN A 55 25.14 2.32 9.01
C ASN A 55 24.33 1.29 9.85
N LYS A 56 23.28 1.74 10.53
CA LYS A 56 22.05 0.96 10.63
C LYS A 56 20.89 1.80 10.12
N VAL A 57 20.44 1.53 8.90
CA VAL A 57 19.14 2.01 8.40
C VAL A 57 18.05 1.31 9.20
N GLN A 58 17.84 1.72 10.45
CA GLN A 58 16.55 1.60 11.07
C GLN A 58 15.63 2.52 10.27
N ALA A 59 14.54 1.98 9.73
CA ALA A 59 13.54 2.79 9.05
C ALA A 59 13.18 3.98 9.97
N LYS A 60 13.24 5.22 9.47
CA LYS A 60 12.92 6.42 10.27
C LYS A 60 11.54 6.35 10.94
N SER A 61 10.63 5.50 10.44
CA SER A 61 9.32 5.18 11.03
C SER A 61 9.38 4.26 12.26
N ALA A 62 10.54 3.71 12.62
CA ALA A 62 10.74 2.84 13.78
C ALA A 62 11.25 3.57 15.03
N LEU A 63 11.56 4.86 14.93
CA LEU A 63 11.91 5.71 16.07
C LEU A 63 10.62 6.02 16.83
N ARG A 64 10.46 5.39 18.00
CA ARG A 64 9.29 5.61 18.86
C ARG A 64 9.66 6.64 19.91
N HIS A 65 9.32 7.90 19.70
CA HIS A 65 9.68 8.95 20.64
C HIS A 65 8.92 8.78 21.97
N ASN A 66 9.61 9.05 23.07
CA ASN A 66 9.02 9.08 24.42
C ASN A 66 8.54 10.48 24.80
N SER A 67 8.72 11.48 23.93
CA SER A 67 8.30 12.85 24.20
C SER A 67 7.70 13.55 22.99
N MET A 68 6.86 14.54 23.27
CA MET A 68 6.37 15.54 22.32
C MET A 68 6.63 16.94 22.86
N SER A 69 6.82 17.92 21.99
CA SER A 69 7.24 19.26 22.39
C SER A 69 6.62 20.36 21.55
N ILE A 70 6.40 21.51 22.17
CA ILE A 70 5.95 22.74 21.52
C ILE A 70 6.98 23.83 21.82
N PHE A 71 7.31 24.61 20.80
CA PHE A 71 8.24 25.73 20.85
C PHE A 71 7.51 27.00 20.41
N PHE A 72 7.64 28.08 21.17
CA PHE A 72 7.08 29.37 20.80
C PHE A 72 7.90 30.52 21.40
N LEU A 73 7.85 31.69 20.77
CA LEU A 73 8.54 32.89 21.25
C LEU A 73 7.59 33.82 22.01
N ILE A 74 8.10 34.45 23.06
CA ILE A 74 7.40 35.51 23.81
C ILE A 74 8.34 36.70 24.05
N ALA A 75 7.76 37.91 24.17
CA ALA A 75 8.48 39.07 24.67
C ALA A 75 8.61 38.97 26.19
N LYS A 76 9.71 39.49 26.74
CA LYS A 76 9.86 39.63 28.19
C LYS A 76 8.77 40.53 28.78
N SER A 77 8.14 40.08 29.85
CA SER A 77 7.13 40.84 30.59
C SER A 77 7.17 40.54 32.09
N SER A 78 6.53 41.39 32.89
CA SER A 78 6.53 41.29 34.34
C SER A 78 5.59 40.20 34.91
N ASN A 79 4.73 39.61 34.08
CA ASN A 79 3.80 38.55 34.50
C ASN A 79 3.69 37.46 33.42
N GLU A 80 4.58 36.48 33.50
CA GLU A 80 4.76 35.42 32.52
C GLU A 80 4.27 34.08 33.07
N GLN A 81 2.97 33.99 33.34
CA GLN A 81 2.34 32.76 33.80
C GLN A 81 1.59 32.06 32.66
N ILE A 82 1.78 30.73 32.59
CA ILE A 82 1.00 29.86 31.72
C ILE A 82 0.31 28.77 32.54
N THR A 83 -0.79 28.24 32.01
CA THR A 83 -1.43 27.05 32.57
C THR A 83 -1.37 25.90 31.57
N ILE A 84 -0.81 24.78 31.98
CA ILE A 84 -0.65 23.58 31.16
C ILE A 84 -1.67 22.54 31.59
N VAL A 85 -2.45 22.03 30.64
CA VAL A 85 -3.34 20.88 30.81
C VAL A 85 -2.82 19.75 29.95
N SER A 86 -2.61 18.59 30.57
CA SER A 86 -2.08 17.40 29.90
C SER A 86 -3.11 16.28 29.94
N LYS A 87 -3.20 15.53 28.85
CA LYS A 87 -4.10 14.37 28.74
C LYS A 87 -3.39 13.23 28.05
N CYS A 88 -3.69 12.01 28.45
CA CYS A 88 -3.28 10.81 27.72
C CYS A 88 -4.26 9.67 27.96
N SER A 89 -3.92 8.48 27.50
CA SER A 89 -4.60 7.24 27.80
C SER A 89 -3.58 6.15 28.07
N VAL A 90 -3.96 5.20 28.93
CA VAL A 90 -3.16 4.02 29.25
C VAL A 90 -3.96 2.76 28.93
N TYR A 91 -3.26 1.67 28.66
CA TYR A 91 -3.88 0.36 28.45
C TYR A 91 -3.38 -0.64 29.48
N PHE A 92 -4.31 -1.36 30.09
CA PHE A 92 -4.01 -2.50 30.95
C PHE A 92 -4.67 -3.77 30.42
N LYS A 93 -4.12 -4.92 30.77
CA LYS A 93 -4.63 -6.21 30.31
C LYS A 93 -5.88 -6.58 31.12
N ALA A 94 -6.93 -6.97 30.42
CA ALA A 94 -8.20 -7.41 30.99
C ALA A 94 -8.44 -8.91 30.71
N PHE A 95 -9.23 -9.57 31.56
CA PHE A 95 -9.75 -10.90 31.29
C PHE A 95 -10.80 -10.85 30.16
N PRO A 96 -10.82 -11.83 29.24
CA PRO A 96 -11.90 -11.97 28.27
C PRO A 96 -13.20 -12.40 28.94
N THR A 97 -14.34 -12.02 28.36
CA THR A 97 -15.65 -12.59 28.73
C THR A 97 -15.69 -14.08 28.34
N PHE A 98 -16.66 -14.82 28.88
CA PHE A 98 -16.87 -16.23 28.51
C PHE A 98 -17.00 -16.41 27.00
N GLU A 99 -17.88 -15.62 26.36
CA GLU A 99 -18.13 -15.66 24.92
C GLU A 99 -16.87 -15.36 24.11
N GLU A 100 -16.09 -14.36 24.52
CA GLU A 100 -14.85 -13.96 23.86
C GLU A 100 -13.77 -15.05 23.92
N GLN A 101 -13.69 -15.76 25.04
CA GLN A 101 -12.75 -16.87 25.26
C GLN A 101 -13.23 -18.16 24.58
N PHE A 102 -14.54 -18.43 24.58
CA PHE A 102 -15.13 -19.59 23.92
C PHE A 102 -14.93 -19.55 22.40
N GLU A 103 -15.20 -18.40 21.78
CA GLU A 103 -14.92 -18.19 20.36
C GLU A 103 -13.42 -18.27 20.04
N HIS A 104 -12.55 -17.88 20.98
CA HIS A 104 -11.11 -18.06 20.82
C HIS A 104 -10.73 -19.53 20.72
N ILE A 105 -11.19 -20.36 21.67
CA ILE A 105 -10.87 -21.78 21.71
C ILE A 105 -11.41 -22.48 20.46
N LYS A 106 -12.66 -22.21 20.05
CA LYS A 106 -13.22 -22.72 18.79
C LYS A 106 -12.37 -22.37 17.58
N SER A 107 -11.86 -21.14 17.52
CA SER A 107 -11.04 -20.70 16.38
C SER A 107 -9.70 -21.44 16.25
N LEU A 108 -9.27 -22.13 17.31
CA LEU A 108 -8.05 -22.95 17.35
C LEU A 108 -8.30 -24.41 16.92
N ASP A 109 -9.55 -24.85 16.80
CA ASP A 109 -9.94 -26.22 16.42
C ASP A 109 -9.85 -26.49 14.90
N ARG A 110 -8.81 -25.94 14.25
CA ARG A 110 -8.52 -26.13 12.83
C ARG A 110 -7.30 -27.02 12.64
N ASP A 111 -7.27 -27.76 11.53
CA ASP A 111 -6.19 -28.70 11.21
C ASP A 111 -4.82 -28.02 11.00
N ASP A 112 -4.80 -26.71 10.75
CA ASP A 112 -3.59 -25.92 10.51
C ASP A 112 -2.96 -25.31 11.79
N VAL A 113 -3.59 -25.49 12.95
CA VAL A 113 -3.12 -24.96 14.24
C VAL A 113 -2.30 -26.02 14.99
N ASP A 114 -1.12 -25.62 15.49
CA ASP A 114 -0.21 -26.49 16.25
C ASP A 114 -0.89 -27.07 17.51
N GLU A 115 -0.81 -28.40 17.70
CA GLU A 115 -1.37 -29.13 18.83
C GLU A 115 -0.88 -28.60 20.19
N SER A 116 0.33 -28.07 20.27
CA SER A 116 0.84 -27.44 21.50
C SER A 116 0.06 -26.18 21.89
N VAL A 117 -0.44 -25.43 20.92
CA VAL A 117 -1.27 -24.23 21.14
C VAL A 117 -2.69 -24.62 21.55
N LYS A 118 -3.22 -25.73 21.00
CA LYS A 118 -4.53 -26.25 21.40
C LYS A 118 -4.54 -26.75 22.85
N LYS A 119 -3.44 -27.36 23.30
CA LYS A 119 -3.28 -27.86 24.68
C LYS A 119 -3.05 -26.77 25.72
N ASP A 120 -2.46 -25.63 25.33
CA ASP A 120 -2.16 -24.52 26.25
C ASP A 120 -2.45 -23.15 25.59
N PRO A 121 -3.73 -22.86 25.25
CA PRO A 121 -4.09 -21.67 24.46
C PRO A 121 -3.93 -20.36 25.24
N GLY A 122 -3.96 -20.42 26.57
CA GLY A 122 -3.95 -19.23 27.42
C GLY A 122 -5.26 -18.43 27.36
N PHE A 123 -5.36 -17.43 28.23
CA PHE A 123 -6.40 -16.40 28.09
C PHE A 123 -6.14 -15.55 26.85
N LYS A 124 -7.16 -15.35 26.02
CA LYS A 124 -7.12 -14.42 24.89
C LYS A 124 -6.74 -13.03 25.40
N PRO A 125 -5.74 -12.36 24.80
CA PRO A 125 -5.30 -11.05 25.28
C PRO A 125 -6.33 -9.98 24.94
N TYR A 126 -6.87 -9.37 25.98
CA TYR A 126 -7.67 -8.15 25.91
C TYR A 126 -7.00 -7.00 26.64
N TYR A 127 -7.22 -5.78 26.14
CA TYR A 127 -6.74 -4.57 26.76
C TYR A 127 -7.88 -3.57 26.91
N LYS A 128 -7.98 -2.97 28.09
CA LYS A 128 -8.92 -1.89 28.39
C LYS A 128 -8.17 -0.56 28.45
N LYS A 129 -8.75 0.47 27.83
CA LYS A 129 -8.24 1.84 27.78
C LYS A 129 -8.79 2.61 28.97
N LEU A 130 -7.93 3.38 29.65
CA LEU A 130 -8.36 4.43 30.57
C LEU A 130 -7.84 5.78 30.11
N LYS A 131 -8.68 6.80 30.24
CA LYS A 131 -8.33 8.19 29.92
C LYS A 131 -7.73 8.83 31.18
N CYS A 132 -6.60 9.49 31.01
CA CYS A 132 -5.92 10.21 32.09
C CYS A 132 -6.02 11.71 31.79
N VAL A 133 -6.62 12.47 32.68
CA VAL A 133 -6.66 13.94 32.64
C VAL A 133 -5.96 14.43 33.89
N PHE A 134 -4.85 15.14 33.73
CA PHE A 134 -4.06 15.62 34.86
C PHE A 134 -4.53 16.99 35.32
N ASN A 135 -4.33 17.30 36.60
CA ASN A 135 -4.64 18.61 37.16
C ASN A 135 -3.87 19.72 36.41
N PRO A 136 -4.50 20.88 36.13
CA PRO A 136 -3.82 21.99 35.49
C PRO A 136 -2.62 22.49 36.31
N ILE A 137 -1.50 22.72 35.64
CA ILE A 137 -0.27 23.21 36.26
C ILE A 137 -0.11 24.69 35.85
N THR A 138 -0.25 25.61 36.80
CA THR A 138 -0.03 27.04 36.59
C THR A 138 1.34 27.42 37.11
N VAL A 139 2.17 28.02 36.24
CA VAL A 139 3.61 28.16 36.47
C VAL A 139 4.12 29.46 35.89
N GLU A 140 5.15 30.02 36.52
CA GLU A 140 5.97 31.06 35.91
C GLU A 140 6.90 30.43 34.87
N LEU A 141 7.15 31.14 33.76
CA LEU A 141 8.01 30.66 32.68
C LEU A 141 9.50 30.65 33.09
N LYS A 142 9.91 29.58 33.78
CA LYS A 142 11.29 29.26 34.18
C LYS A 142 11.57 27.77 33.89
N ASP A 143 12.85 27.39 33.94
CA ASP A 143 13.26 25.99 33.78
C ASP A 143 12.73 25.14 34.93
N GLU A 144 11.69 24.34 34.68
CA GLU A 144 10.99 23.57 35.71
C GLU A 144 10.50 22.21 35.18
N ILE A 145 10.45 21.22 36.08
CA ILE A 145 9.98 19.86 35.78
C ILE A 145 8.87 19.48 36.76
N PHE A 146 7.73 19.06 36.21
CA PHE A 146 6.55 18.64 36.97
C PHE A 146 6.25 17.16 36.71
N SER A 147 6.24 16.35 37.76
CA SER A 147 5.78 14.96 37.65
C SER A 147 4.26 14.91 37.56
N LEU A 148 3.74 14.10 36.64
CA LEU A 148 2.30 13.87 36.51
C LEU A 148 1.85 12.73 37.42
N ASP A 149 0.77 12.96 38.17
CA ASP A 149 0.23 12.01 39.13
C ASP A 149 -0.69 10.98 38.46
N PHE A 150 -0.37 9.69 38.60
CA PHE A 150 -1.17 8.57 38.10
C PHE A 150 -1.88 7.81 39.24
N THR A 151 -1.86 8.32 40.48
CA THR A 151 -2.37 7.60 41.66
C THR A 151 -3.84 7.21 41.52
N ASP A 152 -4.68 8.13 41.05
CA ASP A 152 -6.12 7.87 40.84
C ASP A 152 -6.34 6.81 39.76
N VAL A 153 -5.66 6.95 38.61
CA VAL A 153 -5.72 5.98 37.50
C VAL A 153 -5.24 4.60 37.95
N ILE A 154 -4.16 4.54 38.75
CA ILE A 154 -3.64 3.27 39.28
C ILE A 154 -4.64 2.64 40.26
N SER A 155 -5.40 3.44 40.99
CA SER A 155 -6.43 2.97 41.92
C SER A 155 -7.63 2.42 41.14
N GLU A 156 -8.12 3.16 40.14
CA GLU A 156 -9.17 2.71 39.21
C GLU A 156 -8.81 1.38 38.53
N VAL A 157 -7.57 1.23 38.04
CA VAL A 157 -7.11 -0.03 37.44
C VAL A 157 -7.09 -1.19 38.44
N LYS A 158 -6.76 -0.94 39.71
CA LYS A 158 -6.72 -1.98 40.75
C LYS A 158 -8.11 -2.44 41.14
N ASP A 159 -9.07 -1.52 41.13
CA ASP A 159 -10.47 -1.75 41.49
C ASP A 159 -11.30 -2.29 40.30
N ASP A 160 -10.75 -2.25 39.08
CA ASP A 160 -11.40 -2.82 37.91
C ASP A 160 -11.55 -4.36 38.02
N ASP A 161 -12.79 -4.83 37.93
CA ASP A 161 -13.16 -6.24 38.04
C ASP A 161 -12.59 -7.10 36.90
N ASP A 162 -12.35 -6.51 35.73
CA ASP A 162 -11.79 -7.21 34.58
C ASP A 162 -10.26 -7.29 34.63
N LEU A 163 -9.60 -6.68 35.62
CA LEU A 163 -8.14 -6.61 35.67
C LEU A 163 -7.50 -8.00 35.59
N TYR A 164 -6.64 -8.21 34.59
CA TYR A 164 -5.90 -9.46 34.44
C TYR A 164 -4.93 -9.68 35.61
N ARG A 165 -5.17 -10.74 36.38
CA ARG A 165 -4.36 -11.17 37.52
C ARG A 165 -3.62 -12.45 37.14
N THR A 166 -2.44 -12.64 37.74
CA THR A 166 -1.60 -13.83 37.48
C THR A 166 -1.94 -14.89 38.52
N ASN A 167 -2.21 -16.12 38.08
CA ASN A 167 -2.83 -17.17 38.88
C ASN A 167 -1.87 -17.93 39.80
N ASN A 168 -0.56 -17.61 39.77
CA ASN A 168 0.49 -18.41 40.43
C ASN A 168 0.46 -18.44 41.97
N THR A 169 -0.55 -17.86 42.62
CA THR A 169 -0.63 -17.77 44.08
C THR A 169 -1.93 -18.27 44.70
N ASN A 170 -2.97 -18.61 43.92
CA ASN A 170 -4.20 -19.18 44.49
C ASN A 170 -4.03 -20.71 44.65
N PRO A 171 -4.15 -21.28 45.86
CA PRO A 171 -4.03 -22.73 46.10
C PRO A 171 -5.03 -23.57 45.31
N THR A 172 -6.28 -23.12 45.17
CA THR A 172 -7.36 -23.84 44.48
C THR A 172 -7.08 -23.95 42.98
N ILE A 173 -6.70 -22.84 42.35
CA ILE A 173 -6.31 -22.80 40.93
C ILE A 173 -5.00 -23.57 40.69
N LYS A 174 -4.07 -23.53 41.65
CA LYS A 174 -2.82 -24.29 41.53
C LYS A 174 -3.10 -25.80 41.58
N ALA A 175 -4.00 -26.25 42.44
CA ALA A 175 -4.41 -27.65 42.52
C ALA A 175 -5.16 -28.11 41.27
N SER A 176 -6.02 -27.27 40.67
CA SER A 176 -6.74 -27.63 39.43
C SER A 176 -5.83 -27.77 38.21
N LEU A 177 -4.67 -27.09 38.22
CA LEU A 177 -3.63 -27.19 37.19
C LEU A 177 -2.55 -28.23 37.51
N GLU A 178 -2.54 -28.81 38.71
CA GLU A 178 -1.51 -29.74 39.15
C GLU A 178 -1.59 -31.06 38.36
N GLY A 179 -0.46 -31.49 37.79
CA GLY A 179 -0.42 -32.68 36.91
C GLY A 179 -0.79 -32.43 35.44
N LYS A 180 -1.27 -31.23 35.08
CA LYS A 180 -1.49 -30.81 33.68
C LYS A 180 -0.25 -30.05 33.17
N GLU A 181 0.29 -30.39 31.98
CA GLU A 181 1.48 -29.73 31.39
C GLU A 181 1.18 -28.30 30.84
N ILE A 182 0.53 -27.45 31.65
CA ILE A 182 0.03 -26.12 31.25
C ILE A 182 1.04 -25.02 31.66
N LYS A 183 1.56 -24.24 30.71
CA LYS A 183 2.52 -23.15 30.95
C LYS A 183 1.87 -21.78 31.03
N ASN A 184 0.73 -21.54 30.39
CA ASN A 184 0.05 -20.24 30.37
C ASN A 184 -0.99 -20.05 31.49
N SER A 185 -1.04 -20.97 32.46
CA SER A 185 -1.93 -20.91 33.64
C SER A 185 -3.42 -20.80 33.30
N PHE A 186 -3.84 -21.46 32.22
CA PHE A 186 -5.21 -21.51 31.72
C PHE A 186 -5.54 -22.93 31.27
N ASP A 187 -6.66 -23.46 31.74
CA ASP A 187 -7.14 -24.78 31.34
C ASP A 187 -8.33 -24.63 30.36
N PRO A 188 -8.25 -25.23 29.16
CA PRO A 188 -9.37 -25.21 28.20
C PRO A 188 -10.68 -25.76 28.79
N GLU A 189 -10.62 -26.67 29.77
CA GLU A 189 -11.80 -27.23 30.45
C GLU A 189 -12.56 -26.18 31.28
N TRP A 190 -12.00 -25.01 31.52
CA TRP A 190 -12.70 -23.93 32.23
C TRP A 190 -13.80 -23.26 31.40
N VAL A 191 -13.86 -23.53 30.10
CA VAL A 191 -14.79 -22.87 29.16
C VAL A 191 -15.86 -23.84 28.65
N ILE A 192 -16.39 -24.66 29.55
CA ILE A 192 -17.51 -25.58 29.27
C ILE A 192 -18.83 -24.80 29.33
N ASP A 193 -19.00 -23.96 30.35
CA ASP A 193 -20.16 -23.11 30.55
C ASP A 193 -19.77 -21.81 31.28
N GLU A 194 -20.64 -20.80 31.18
CA GLU A 194 -20.39 -19.46 31.70
C GLU A 194 -20.25 -19.42 33.22
N ASN A 195 -21.01 -20.22 33.97
CA ASN A 195 -20.94 -20.23 35.43
C ASN A 195 -19.61 -20.80 35.92
N THR A 196 -19.17 -21.92 35.34
CA THR A 196 -17.87 -22.52 35.65
C THR A 196 -16.73 -21.55 35.37
N TYR A 197 -16.74 -20.89 34.20
CA TYR A 197 -15.73 -19.89 33.83
C TYR A 197 -15.71 -18.71 34.81
N ASN A 198 -16.88 -18.15 35.14
CA ASN A 198 -16.99 -17.00 36.04
C ASN A 198 -16.56 -17.34 37.48
N ASN A 199 -16.93 -18.52 37.99
CA ASN A 199 -16.48 -18.98 39.31
C ASN A 199 -14.94 -19.06 39.39
N ILE A 200 -14.30 -19.57 38.34
CA ILE A 200 -12.84 -19.65 38.25
C ILE A 200 -12.21 -18.26 38.18
N LEU A 201 -12.80 -17.35 37.39
CA LEU A 201 -12.35 -15.96 37.35
C LEU A 201 -12.47 -15.30 38.73
N ASP A 202 -13.55 -15.53 39.47
CA ASP A 202 -13.73 -14.99 40.82
C ASP A 202 -12.70 -15.53 41.80
N GLU A 203 -12.40 -16.83 41.74
CA GLU A 203 -11.29 -17.43 42.50
C GLU A 203 -9.95 -16.78 42.13
N ILE A 204 -9.66 -16.59 40.83
CA ILE A 204 -8.45 -15.91 40.38
C ILE A 204 -8.40 -14.47 40.89
N LYS A 205 -9.54 -13.76 40.88
CA LYS A 205 -9.66 -12.37 41.32
C LYS A 205 -9.34 -12.21 42.81
N THR A 206 -9.61 -13.21 43.66
CA THR A 206 -9.25 -13.13 45.10
C THR A 206 -7.74 -12.94 45.35
N SER A 207 -6.89 -13.31 44.39
CA SER A 207 -5.44 -13.09 44.47
C SER A 207 -5.08 -11.63 44.22
N LYS A 208 -4.68 -10.90 45.28
CA LYS A 208 -4.14 -9.54 45.14
C LYS A 208 -2.89 -9.54 44.25
N SER A 209 -2.90 -8.74 43.18
CA SER A 209 -1.73 -8.55 42.31
C SER A 209 -0.57 -7.90 43.08
N LYS A 210 0.52 -8.64 43.31
CA LYS A 210 1.73 -8.12 43.97
C LYS A 210 2.62 -7.22 43.10
N LYS A 211 2.39 -7.16 41.77
CA LYS A 211 3.23 -6.37 40.84
C LYS A 211 2.65 -4.95 40.67
N PRO A 212 3.45 -3.89 40.86
CA PRO A 212 2.96 -2.50 40.79
C PRO A 212 2.74 -2.02 39.35
N PHE A 213 1.67 -1.24 39.16
CA PHE A 213 1.53 -0.32 38.03
C PHE A 213 2.45 0.88 38.27
N ASN A 214 3.16 1.33 37.24
CA ASN A 214 4.24 2.31 37.37
C ASN A 214 4.30 3.24 36.17
N TRP A 215 3.14 3.67 35.65
CA TRP A 215 3.12 4.76 34.68
C TRP A 215 3.71 6.00 35.32
N LYS A 216 4.65 6.62 34.59
CA LYS A 216 5.33 7.85 34.99
C LYS A 216 5.45 8.76 33.79
N ALA A 217 5.17 10.02 34.01
CA ALA A 217 5.33 11.04 33.00
C ALA A 217 5.62 12.38 33.66
N GLN A 218 6.19 13.31 32.89
CA GLN A 218 6.50 14.64 33.37
C GLN A 218 6.25 15.68 32.29
N ILE A 219 6.00 16.91 32.74
CA ILE A 219 6.04 18.13 31.94
C ILE A 219 7.35 18.84 32.26
N GLU A 220 8.10 19.15 31.21
CA GLU A 220 9.33 19.95 31.31
C GLU A 220 9.12 21.26 30.58
N ILE A 221 9.50 22.35 31.23
CA ILE A 221 9.50 23.70 30.67
C ILE A 221 10.95 24.14 30.61
N GLU A 222 11.37 24.61 29.45
CA GLU A 222 12.71 25.15 29.22
C GLU A 222 12.58 26.53 28.59
N ARG A 223 13.34 27.49 29.12
CA ARG A 223 13.40 28.87 28.65
C ARG A 223 14.81 29.19 28.20
N GLU A 224 15.00 29.39 26.91
CA GLU A 224 16.27 29.83 26.35
C GLU A 224 16.14 31.26 25.83
N ARG A 225 17.22 32.03 25.94
CA ARG A 225 17.27 33.38 25.36
C ARG A 225 17.40 33.28 23.84
N PHE A 226 16.44 33.84 23.10
CA PHE A 226 16.51 33.88 21.64
C PHE A 226 17.26 35.14 21.16
N ILE A 227 16.84 36.31 21.64
CA ILE A 227 17.51 37.61 21.52
C ILE A 227 17.29 38.42 22.82
N GLU A 228 17.86 39.62 22.98
CA GLU A 228 17.85 40.36 24.27
C GLU A 228 16.47 40.46 24.95
N GLU A 229 15.41 40.76 24.20
CA GLU A 229 14.04 40.97 24.72
C GLU A 229 13.05 39.84 24.40
N ILE A 230 13.53 38.75 23.79
CA ILE A 230 12.67 37.64 23.35
C ILE A 230 13.28 36.31 23.79
N ASP A 231 12.47 35.51 24.46
CA ASP A 231 12.84 34.17 24.89
C ASP A 231 12.05 33.12 24.09
N ILE A 232 12.68 31.97 23.88
CA ILE A 232 12.03 30.77 23.35
C ILE A 232 11.62 29.88 24.52
N ILE A 233 10.34 29.50 24.53
CA ILE A 233 9.77 28.60 25.51
C ILE A 233 9.55 27.26 24.84
N THR A 234 10.07 26.21 25.47
CA THR A 234 9.82 24.82 25.11
C THR A 234 9.00 24.16 26.20
N VAL A 235 7.85 23.59 25.83
CA VAL A 235 7.03 22.75 26.71
C VAL A 235 7.08 21.32 26.20
N ARG A 236 7.57 20.38 27.01
CA ARG A 236 7.69 18.96 26.67
C ARG A 236 6.79 18.10 27.53
N PHE A 237 6.09 17.16 26.91
CA PHE A 237 5.41 16.06 27.60
C PHE A 237 6.21 14.78 27.36
N ILE A 238 6.73 14.21 28.45
CA ILE A 238 7.70 13.10 28.42
C ILE A 238 7.14 11.92 29.19
N ASN A 239 7.10 10.75 28.54
CA ASN A 239 6.87 9.47 29.20
C ASN A 239 8.19 8.96 29.81
N THR A 240 8.23 8.88 31.14
CA THR A 240 9.39 8.42 31.91
C THR A 240 9.20 7.01 32.47
N THR A 241 8.12 6.33 32.10
CA THR A 241 7.80 4.96 32.51
C THR A 241 8.96 4.01 32.16
N GLY A 242 9.63 3.47 33.18
CA GLY A 242 10.82 2.61 33.02
C GLY A 242 10.66 1.18 33.55
N GLY A 243 11.76 0.42 33.54
CA GLY A 243 11.90 -0.88 34.21
C GLY A 243 11.78 -2.13 33.31
N LYS A 244 12.34 -3.27 33.75
CA LYS A 244 12.16 -4.58 33.10
C LYS A 244 10.87 -5.22 33.62
N GLY A 245 9.92 -5.52 32.74
CA GLY A 245 8.67 -6.17 33.16
C GLY A 245 7.83 -6.63 31.97
N LYS A 246 7.48 -7.92 31.95
CA LYS A 246 6.45 -8.49 31.06
C LYS A 246 5.13 -8.57 31.81
N GLY A 247 4.01 -8.14 31.18
CA GLY A 247 2.78 -8.94 31.19
C GLY A 247 1.49 -8.43 31.85
N LYS A 248 1.34 -7.16 32.28
CA LYS A 248 0.04 -6.69 32.85
C LYS A 248 -0.53 -5.40 32.25
N TYR A 249 0.30 -4.52 31.72
CA TYR A 249 -0.14 -3.27 31.13
C TYR A 249 0.88 -2.77 30.09
N GLU A 250 0.44 -1.84 29.26
CA GLU A 250 1.29 -1.16 28.29
C GLU A 250 1.94 0.06 28.94
N LYS A 251 3.25 0.18 28.77
CA LYS A 251 4.04 1.29 29.31
C LYS A 251 4.01 2.55 28.43
N PHE A 252 3.48 2.40 27.22
CA PHE A 252 3.25 3.52 26.32
C PHE A 252 2.10 4.36 26.88
N LEU A 253 2.22 5.67 26.71
CA LEU A 253 1.08 6.57 26.82
C LEU A 253 0.50 6.73 25.43
N PHE A 254 -0.82 6.76 25.32
CA PHE A 254 -1.55 6.84 24.06
C PHE A 254 -2.37 8.12 24.02
N ASN A 255 -2.70 8.60 22.82
CA ASN A 255 -3.47 9.83 22.62
C ASN A 255 -2.99 11.00 23.51
N CYS A 256 -1.67 11.20 23.57
CA CYS A 256 -1.06 12.26 24.36
C CYS A 256 -1.41 13.63 23.76
N GLN A 257 -1.85 14.55 24.62
CA GLN A 257 -2.27 15.90 24.24
C GLN A 257 -1.80 16.90 25.29
N LEU A 258 -1.45 18.10 24.81
CA LEU A 258 -1.15 19.29 25.59
C LEU A 258 -2.07 20.43 25.18
N GLU A 259 -2.55 21.16 26.18
CA GLU A 259 -3.17 22.47 26.03
C GLU A 259 -2.38 23.47 26.89
N VAL A 260 -1.87 24.54 26.28
CA VAL A 260 -1.12 25.59 26.98
C VAL A 260 -1.93 26.88 26.89
N LYS A 261 -2.49 27.30 28.02
CA LYS A 261 -3.20 28.58 28.14
C LYS A 261 -2.18 29.68 28.39
N LEU A 262 -2.13 30.65 27.48
CA LEU A 262 -1.10 31.70 27.46
C LEU A 262 -1.44 32.89 28.36
N GLY A 263 -2.67 32.97 28.88
CA GLY A 263 -3.11 34.13 29.67
C GLY A 263 -3.03 35.41 28.83
N ASN A 264 -2.23 36.37 29.31
CA ASN A 264 -2.01 37.65 28.64
C ASN A 264 -0.78 37.64 27.70
N LEU A 265 -0.07 36.52 27.58
CA LEU A 265 1.10 36.42 26.73
C LEU A 265 0.72 36.44 25.25
N THR A 266 1.54 37.13 24.46
CA THR A 266 1.40 37.22 23.01
C THR A 266 2.54 36.47 22.34
N LEU A 267 2.21 35.58 21.41
CA LEU A 267 3.19 34.82 20.64
C LEU A 267 3.86 35.68 19.58
N ILE A 268 5.17 35.53 19.42
CA ILE A 268 5.95 36.24 18.40
C ILE A 268 6.23 35.29 17.23
N PRO A 269 5.96 35.71 15.98
CA PRO A 269 6.28 34.89 14.81
C PRO A 269 7.79 34.79 14.64
N PHE A 270 8.26 33.61 14.29
CA PHE A 270 9.66 33.38 13.97
C PHE A 270 9.82 32.57 12.69
N LYS A 271 10.97 32.80 12.04
CA LYS A 271 11.37 32.07 10.84
C LYS A 271 12.24 30.90 11.25
N TYR A 272 11.89 29.70 10.80
CA TYR A 272 12.70 28.52 11.00
C TYR A 272 12.95 27.81 9.67
N LYS A 273 14.13 27.20 9.58
CA LYS A 273 14.58 26.48 8.40
C LYS A 273 14.51 24.99 8.69
N PHE A 274 13.91 24.21 7.78
CA PHE A 274 13.94 22.76 7.85
C PHE A 274 14.38 22.17 6.52
N LYS A 275 14.98 20.97 6.59
CA LYS A 275 15.38 20.21 5.41
C LYS A 275 14.32 19.14 5.15
N TYR A 276 13.76 19.13 3.94
CA TYR A 276 12.91 18.05 3.46
C TYR A 276 13.50 17.52 2.17
N GLU A 277 13.71 16.19 2.13
CA GLU A 277 14.57 15.53 1.14
C GLU A 277 15.96 16.19 1.09
N ASP A 278 16.30 16.85 -0.02
CA ASP A 278 17.58 17.54 -0.23
C ASP A 278 17.48 19.06 -0.25
N PHE A 279 16.29 19.61 0.00
CA PHE A 279 16.03 21.04 -0.10
C PHE A 279 15.75 21.65 1.27
N TYR A 280 16.16 22.91 1.41
CA TYR A 280 15.85 23.69 2.59
C TYR A 280 14.63 24.56 2.34
N TYR A 281 13.67 24.43 3.24
CA TYR A 281 12.46 25.23 3.27
C TYR A 281 12.55 26.20 4.44
N ASN A 282 12.05 27.41 4.23
CA ASN A 282 11.91 28.40 5.28
C ASN A 282 10.43 28.58 5.54
N GLU A 283 10.02 28.45 6.79
CA GLU A 283 8.65 28.73 7.22
C GLU A 283 8.64 29.83 8.26
N THR A 284 7.54 30.58 8.30
CA THR A 284 7.28 31.59 9.32
C THR A 284 6.00 31.21 10.04
N GLY A 285 6.07 31.12 11.37
CA GLY A 285 4.93 30.74 12.18
C GLY A 285 5.07 31.21 13.62
N LEU A 286 3.96 31.15 14.36
CA LEU A 286 3.91 31.53 15.78
C LEU A 286 4.46 30.45 16.70
N LEU A 287 4.49 29.20 16.23
CA LEU A 287 4.92 28.04 17.00
C LEU A 287 5.51 26.98 16.10
N ARG A 288 6.31 26.10 16.69
CA ARG A 288 6.86 24.88 16.09
C ARG A 288 6.55 23.72 17.02
N ALA A 289 6.39 22.52 16.47
CA ALA A 289 6.14 21.32 17.25
C ALA A 289 7.11 20.19 16.87
N LEU A 290 7.35 19.27 17.79
CA LEU A 290 8.13 18.06 17.59
C LEU A 290 7.34 16.85 18.07
N ASN A 291 7.25 15.80 17.23
CA ASN A 291 6.48 14.57 17.47
C ASN A 291 4.97 14.77 17.68
N CYS A 292 4.46 15.96 17.39
CA CYS A 292 3.05 16.30 17.35
C CYS A 292 2.83 17.46 16.36
N GLN A 293 1.56 17.81 16.15
CA GLN A 293 1.19 19.09 15.55
C GLN A 293 0.62 19.99 16.64
N ALA A 294 0.82 21.30 16.53
CA ALA A 294 0.17 22.27 17.41
C ALA A 294 -0.46 23.39 16.57
N TYR A 295 -1.45 24.06 17.15
CA TYR A 295 -2.08 25.26 16.60
C TYR A 295 -2.48 26.19 17.73
N HIS A 296 -2.48 27.50 17.45
CA HIS A 296 -2.89 28.54 18.37
C HIS A 296 -4.35 28.93 18.08
N ASP A 297 -5.20 28.73 19.08
CA ASP A 297 -6.57 29.22 19.09
C ASP A 297 -6.57 30.67 19.59
N ILE A 298 -6.64 31.60 18.63
CA ILE A 298 -6.55 33.05 18.87
C ILE A 298 -7.69 33.52 19.78
N SER A 299 -8.87 32.91 19.68
CA SER A 299 -10.07 33.34 20.43
C SER A 299 -9.97 33.08 21.93
N SER A 300 -9.32 31.98 22.31
CA SER A 300 -9.15 31.57 23.71
C SER A 300 -7.72 31.78 24.23
N ASN A 301 -6.82 32.25 23.38
CA ASN A 301 -5.38 32.35 23.60
C ASN A 301 -4.76 31.05 24.15
N VAL A 302 -5.10 29.92 23.51
CA VAL A 302 -4.65 28.58 23.90
C VAL A 302 -3.90 27.90 22.77
N ILE A 303 -2.74 27.31 23.05
CA ILE A 303 -2.07 26.39 22.14
C ILE A 303 -2.62 24.99 22.39
N LYS A 304 -3.10 24.31 21.34
CA LYS A 304 -3.63 22.94 21.41
C LYS A 304 -2.82 22.02 20.51
N THR A 305 -2.48 20.83 20.99
CA THR A 305 -1.80 19.82 20.17
C THR A 305 -2.76 18.83 19.54
N LYS A 306 -2.39 18.33 18.37
CA LYS A 306 -2.97 17.16 17.72
C LYS A 306 -1.89 16.11 17.46
N PRO A 307 -2.24 14.83 17.47
CA PRO A 307 -1.25 13.77 17.27
C PRO A 307 -0.84 13.60 15.80
N TYR A 308 -1.51 14.29 14.87
CA TYR A 308 -1.23 14.27 13.43
C TYR A 308 -1.24 15.69 12.84
N ALA A 309 -0.51 15.87 11.73
CA ALA A 309 -0.61 17.06 10.90
C ALA A 309 -1.67 16.86 9.81
N LYS A 310 -2.47 17.89 9.53
CA LYS A 310 -3.41 17.92 8.40
C LYS A 310 -2.82 18.81 7.31
N PHE A 311 -2.58 18.24 6.14
CA PHE A 311 -2.18 18.99 4.95
C PHE A 311 -3.24 18.81 3.87
N GLU A 312 -3.89 19.90 3.48
CA GLU A 312 -4.90 19.88 2.44
C GLU A 312 -4.27 20.23 1.09
N GLN A 313 -4.24 19.25 0.19
CA GLN A 313 -3.75 19.45 -1.16
C GLN A 313 -4.92 19.34 -2.15
N LYS A 314 -5.13 20.37 -2.97
CA LYS A 314 -6.08 20.28 -4.07
C LYS A 314 -5.62 19.18 -5.03
N LYS A 315 -6.55 18.28 -5.39
CA LYS A 315 -6.29 17.21 -6.35
C LYS A 315 -5.85 17.82 -7.68
N LYS A 316 -4.61 17.55 -8.09
CA LYS A 316 -4.10 17.94 -9.41
C LYS A 316 -4.62 16.93 -10.44
N ILE A 317 -5.40 17.40 -11.40
CA ILE A 317 -5.90 16.58 -12.51
C ILE A 317 -5.11 16.98 -13.76
N PRO A 318 -4.40 16.05 -14.42
CA PRO A 318 -3.66 16.37 -15.63
C PRO A 318 -4.62 16.80 -16.76
N ARG A 319 -4.16 17.73 -17.61
CA ARG A 319 -4.95 18.30 -18.70
C ARG A 319 -5.32 17.24 -19.74
N THR A 320 -6.57 17.29 -20.19
CA THR A 320 -7.08 16.51 -21.34
C THR A 320 -6.97 17.29 -22.64
N ALA A 321 -7.15 18.62 -22.57
CA ALA A 321 -7.00 19.52 -23.70
C ALA A 321 -6.23 20.78 -23.30
N PHE A 322 -5.59 21.43 -24.27
CA PHE A 322 -4.87 22.69 -24.05
C PHE A 322 -4.74 23.46 -25.37
N ASN A 323 -5.08 24.75 -25.39
CA ASN A 323 -4.98 25.62 -26.58
C ASN A 323 -5.61 25.01 -27.86
N GLY A 324 -6.78 24.37 -27.73
CA GLY A 324 -7.48 23.74 -28.88
C GLY A 324 -6.94 22.37 -29.29
N ILE A 325 -5.88 21.87 -28.62
CA ILE A 325 -5.37 20.50 -28.80
C ILE A 325 -6.20 19.57 -27.93
N ASP A 326 -6.79 18.55 -28.55
CA ASP A 326 -7.56 17.52 -27.87
C ASP A 326 -7.12 16.15 -28.42
N ALA A 327 -6.56 15.32 -27.55
CA ALA A 327 -6.01 14.01 -27.92
C ALA A 327 -7.11 12.94 -27.98
N LYS A 328 -8.20 13.19 -28.72
CA LYS A 328 -9.33 12.26 -28.85
C LYS A 328 -8.94 11.02 -29.63
N PHE A 329 -9.45 9.86 -29.20
CA PHE A 329 -9.17 8.59 -29.87
C PHE A 329 -9.67 8.59 -31.32
N LYS A 330 -10.85 9.19 -31.55
CA LYS A 330 -11.47 9.30 -32.88
C LYS A 330 -10.62 10.06 -33.90
N ASP A 331 -9.82 11.02 -33.46
CA ASP A 331 -8.97 11.85 -34.32
C ASP A 331 -7.62 11.14 -34.52
N LEU A 332 -7.06 10.60 -33.44
CA LEU A 332 -5.77 9.90 -33.43
C LEU A 332 -5.80 8.51 -34.10
N LYS A 333 -6.97 7.90 -34.30
CA LYS A 333 -7.10 6.66 -35.11
C LYS A 333 -7.04 6.92 -36.61
N SER A 334 -7.11 8.18 -37.05
CA SER A 334 -7.20 8.56 -38.47
C SER A 334 -6.07 9.48 -38.93
N SER A 335 -5.52 10.32 -38.04
CA SER A 335 -4.46 11.27 -38.37
C SER A 335 -3.43 11.42 -37.24
N LEU A 336 -2.26 11.96 -37.60
CA LEU A 336 -1.19 12.35 -36.67
C LEU A 336 -1.20 13.87 -36.36
N ASP A 337 -2.10 14.65 -36.96
CA ASP A 337 -2.10 16.13 -36.88
C ASP A 337 -2.14 16.65 -35.43
N GLN A 338 -2.90 15.99 -34.56
CA GLN A 338 -2.95 16.35 -33.13
C GLN A 338 -1.59 16.21 -32.43
N LEU A 339 -0.74 15.27 -32.87
CA LEU A 339 0.62 15.14 -32.34
C LEU A 339 1.52 16.28 -32.81
N ASP A 340 1.37 16.71 -34.06
CA ASP A 340 2.11 17.85 -34.61
C ASP A 340 1.72 19.16 -33.90
N LEU A 341 0.41 19.39 -33.71
CA LEU A 341 -0.09 20.53 -32.94
C LEU A 341 0.45 20.52 -31.50
N LEU A 342 0.45 19.34 -30.86
CA LEU A 342 1.01 19.19 -29.51
C LEU A 342 2.52 19.43 -29.46
N SER A 343 3.27 18.96 -30.46
CA SER A 343 4.71 19.21 -30.57
C SER A 343 5.02 20.70 -30.72
N ASN A 344 4.27 21.40 -31.57
CA ASN A 344 4.40 22.85 -31.75
C ASN A 344 4.10 23.61 -30.45
N GLU A 345 3.03 23.25 -29.74
CA GLU A 345 2.74 23.87 -28.45
C GLU A 345 3.81 23.56 -27.39
N MET A 346 4.35 22.33 -27.35
CA MET A 346 5.46 22.00 -26.46
C MET A 346 6.73 22.81 -26.78
N ASN A 347 7.06 23.06 -28.05
CA ASN A 347 8.14 23.98 -28.44
C ASN A 347 7.88 25.39 -27.91
N ASN A 348 6.67 25.93 -28.12
CA ASN A 348 6.29 27.25 -27.62
C ASN A 348 6.43 27.36 -26.08
N GLN A 349 6.15 26.28 -25.34
CA GLN A 349 6.35 26.25 -23.89
C GLN A 349 7.83 26.18 -23.51
N LEU A 350 8.66 25.44 -24.26
CA LEU A 350 10.11 25.41 -24.06
C LEU A 350 10.73 26.79 -24.28
N GLU A 351 10.29 27.52 -25.31
CA GLU A 351 10.70 28.92 -25.54
C GLU A 351 10.36 29.80 -24.34
N LYS A 352 9.14 29.68 -23.79
CA LYS A 352 8.77 30.44 -22.58
C LYS A 352 9.66 30.12 -21.38
N TYR A 353 10.08 28.87 -21.21
CA TYR A 353 11.00 28.48 -20.13
C TYR A 353 12.38 29.08 -20.35
N THR A 354 12.94 28.98 -21.55
CA THR A 354 14.27 29.54 -21.87
C THR A 354 14.34 31.06 -21.75
N HIS A 355 13.23 31.78 -21.96
CA HIS A 355 13.13 33.22 -21.76
C HIS A 355 12.70 33.64 -20.34
N HIS A 356 12.43 32.69 -19.44
CA HIS A 356 11.96 33.00 -18.10
C HIS A 356 13.06 33.70 -17.27
N PRO A 357 12.76 34.72 -16.44
CA PRO A 357 13.77 35.43 -15.65
C PRO A 357 14.67 34.53 -14.80
N TYR A 358 14.11 33.46 -14.23
CA TYR A 358 14.88 32.49 -13.45
C TYR A 358 15.88 31.67 -14.27
N HIS A 359 15.65 31.49 -15.57
CA HIS A 359 16.59 30.80 -16.47
C HIS A 359 17.87 31.64 -16.65
N ASN A 360 17.72 32.96 -16.75
CA ASN A 360 18.82 33.88 -17.08
C ASN A 360 19.43 34.58 -15.85
N SER A 361 19.12 34.13 -14.64
CA SER A 361 19.59 34.73 -13.38
C SER A 361 20.42 33.74 -12.56
N PRO A 362 21.74 33.55 -12.84
CA PRO A 362 22.58 32.55 -12.16
C PRO A 362 22.60 32.67 -10.63
N ASN A 363 22.44 33.89 -10.10
CA ASN A 363 22.46 34.17 -8.66
C ASN A 363 21.11 33.88 -7.97
N HIS A 364 20.07 33.50 -8.70
CA HIS A 364 18.76 33.24 -8.13
C HIS A 364 18.69 31.83 -7.52
N GLN A 365 18.11 31.70 -6.32
CA GLN A 365 18.07 30.44 -5.56
C GLN A 365 17.44 29.25 -6.33
N PHE A 366 16.55 29.51 -7.29
CA PHE A 366 15.89 28.48 -8.09
C PHE A 366 16.49 28.29 -9.49
N ASN A 367 17.53 29.03 -9.88
CA ASN A 367 18.09 28.99 -11.24
C ASN A 367 18.56 27.59 -11.63
N ALA A 368 19.40 26.95 -10.81
CA ALA A 368 19.92 25.62 -11.11
C ALA A 368 18.81 24.57 -11.29
N GLN A 369 17.77 24.62 -10.44
CA GLN A 369 16.59 23.74 -10.57
C GLN A 369 15.84 24.03 -11.87
N PHE A 370 15.60 25.31 -12.16
CA PHE A 370 14.87 25.73 -13.35
C PHE A 370 15.59 25.30 -14.64
N LEU A 371 16.92 25.43 -14.71
CA LEU A 371 17.74 24.97 -15.83
C LEU A 371 17.65 23.45 -16.01
N LYS A 372 17.74 22.69 -14.92
CA LYS A 372 17.61 21.22 -14.93
C LYS A 372 16.24 20.78 -15.44
N GLU A 373 15.16 21.37 -14.95
CA GLU A 373 13.79 21.04 -15.40
C GLU A 373 13.56 21.45 -16.86
N THR A 374 14.10 22.59 -17.29
CA THR A 374 14.04 23.04 -18.70
C THR A 374 14.76 22.05 -19.61
N GLN A 375 15.95 21.57 -19.21
CA GLN A 375 16.69 20.56 -19.96
C GLN A 375 15.96 19.21 -20.01
N ASN A 376 15.33 18.79 -18.91
CA ASN A 376 14.51 17.58 -18.89
C ASN A 376 13.31 17.70 -19.83
N PHE A 377 12.62 18.85 -19.81
CA PHE A 377 11.50 19.11 -20.71
C PHE A 377 11.92 19.07 -22.18
N LYS A 378 13.08 19.66 -22.51
CA LYS A 378 13.65 19.58 -23.86
C LYS A 378 13.90 18.14 -24.29
N LYS A 379 14.52 17.30 -23.43
CA LYS A 379 14.75 15.87 -23.75
C LYS A 379 13.44 15.10 -24.02
N ILE A 380 12.37 15.41 -23.29
CA ILE A 380 11.04 14.82 -23.53
C ILE A 380 10.51 15.26 -24.90
N LEU A 381 10.64 16.54 -25.22
CA LEU A 381 10.19 17.09 -26.51
C LEU A 381 10.95 16.49 -27.69
N ASP A 382 12.28 16.39 -27.59
CA ASP A 382 13.14 15.78 -28.62
C ASP A 382 12.69 14.32 -28.89
N ARG A 383 12.49 13.52 -27.84
CA ARG A 383 12.02 12.12 -27.97
C ARG A 383 10.59 12.02 -28.50
N PHE A 384 9.71 12.95 -28.11
CA PHE A 384 8.35 13.01 -28.63
C PHE A 384 8.35 13.31 -30.14
N GLN A 385 9.18 14.24 -30.60
CA GLN A 385 9.38 14.55 -32.01
C GLN A 385 9.96 13.37 -32.79
N ASP A 386 10.94 12.66 -32.22
CA ASP A 386 11.47 11.42 -32.80
C ASP A 386 10.37 10.36 -32.96
N GLY A 387 9.48 10.24 -31.97
CA GLY A 387 8.30 9.37 -32.02
C GLY A 387 7.37 9.71 -33.18
N ILE A 388 7.03 11.00 -33.34
CA ILE A 388 6.23 11.49 -34.48
C ILE A 388 6.94 11.19 -35.80
N HIS A 389 8.25 11.41 -35.87
CA HIS A 389 9.05 11.14 -37.06
C HIS A 389 9.00 9.65 -37.45
N ILE A 390 9.13 8.73 -36.48
CA ILE A 390 8.97 7.28 -36.74
C ILE A 390 7.56 6.98 -37.24
N LEU A 391 6.51 7.55 -36.63
CA LEU A 391 5.13 7.33 -37.05
C LEU A 391 4.85 7.85 -38.47
N LYS A 392 5.52 8.91 -38.92
CA LYS A 392 5.38 9.41 -40.29
C LYS A 392 6.09 8.53 -41.31
N ASN A 393 7.25 7.96 -40.96
CA ASN A 393 8.14 7.29 -41.90
C ASN A 393 8.11 5.76 -41.85
N ASN A 394 7.48 5.15 -40.84
CA ASN A 394 7.35 3.70 -40.72
C ASN A 394 5.87 3.30 -40.75
N GLU A 395 5.43 2.73 -41.89
CA GLU A 395 4.03 2.36 -42.11
C GLU A 395 3.50 1.39 -41.04
N LYS A 396 4.32 0.41 -40.62
CA LYS A 396 3.92 -0.57 -39.60
C LYS A 396 3.73 0.11 -38.25
N ALA A 397 4.65 1.00 -37.85
CA ALA A 397 4.54 1.75 -36.60
C ALA A 397 3.32 2.68 -36.63
N ARG A 398 3.11 3.39 -37.75
CA ARG A 398 1.91 4.21 -37.98
C ARG A 398 0.64 3.39 -37.78
N ARG A 399 0.53 2.26 -38.48
CA ARG A 399 -0.62 1.36 -38.40
C ARG A 399 -0.84 0.84 -36.98
N SER A 400 0.21 0.46 -36.25
CA SER A 400 0.13 0.06 -34.84
C SER A 400 -0.44 1.17 -33.95
N PHE A 401 -0.03 2.41 -34.18
CA PHE A 401 -0.53 3.57 -33.43
C PHE A 401 -2.00 3.87 -33.72
N LEU A 402 -2.41 3.83 -34.99
CA LEU A 402 -3.82 4.04 -35.35
C LEU A 402 -4.74 2.96 -34.74
N LEU A 403 -4.32 1.68 -34.83
CA LEU A 403 -5.05 0.56 -34.23
C LEU A 403 -5.10 0.63 -32.71
N MET A 404 -4.03 1.10 -32.06
CA MET A 404 -4.04 1.37 -30.62
C MET A 404 -5.14 2.37 -30.26
N ASN A 405 -5.25 3.49 -30.98
CA ASN A 405 -6.28 4.48 -30.70
C ASN A 405 -7.70 3.94 -30.95
N GLU A 406 -7.89 3.15 -32.00
CA GLU A 406 -9.17 2.48 -32.29
C GLU A 406 -9.59 1.51 -31.17
N VAL A 407 -8.65 0.72 -30.63
CA VAL A 407 -8.91 -0.12 -29.44
C VAL A 407 -9.35 0.70 -28.23
N PHE A 408 -8.72 1.85 -28.00
CA PHE A 408 -9.07 2.69 -26.85
C PHE A 408 -10.39 3.44 -27.05
N GLU A 409 -10.75 3.82 -28.28
CA GLU A 409 -12.07 4.35 -28.60
C GLU A 409 -13.19 3.37 -28.24
N GLU A 410 -13.01 2.08 -28.54
CA GLU A 410 -14.01 1.05 -28.22
C GLU A 410 -14.01 0.61 -26.75
N SER A 411 -12.84 0.60 -26.11
CA SER A 411 -12.67 -0.01 -24.79
C SER A 411 -12.81 0.98 -23.63
N SER A 412 -12.53 2.26 -23.86
CA SER A 412 -12.49 3.30 -22.84
C SER A 412 -13.87 3.90 -22.57
N ILE A 413 -14.02 4.45 -21.37
CA ILE A 413 -15.17 5.31 -21.01
C ILE A 413 -14.89 6.80 -21.28
N TYR A 414 -13.67 7.12 -21.70
CA TYR A 414 -13.22 8.47 -22.01
C TYR A 414 -13.19 8.67 -23.54
N GLU A 415 -13.26 9.92 -24.00
CA GLU A 415 -13.20 10.23 -25.44
C GLU A 415 -11.75 10.32 -25.99
N GLY A 416 -10.75 10.45 -25.11
CA GLY A 416 -9.37 10.71 -25.50
C GLY A 416 -8.36 10.51 -24.40
N TRP A 417 -7.09 10.65 -24.77
CA TRP A 417 -5.96 10.64 -23.85
C TRP A 417 -5.87 11.95 -23.06
N ARG A 418 -5.37 11.88 -21.83
CA ARG A 418 -4.72 13.04 -21.21
C ARG A 418 -3.44 13.34 -21.97
N LEU A 419 -3.09 14.62 -22.11
CA LEU A 419 -1.96 15.05 -22.96
C LEU A 419 -0.65 14.37 -22.56
N PHE A 420 -0.38 14.19 -21.26
CA PHE A 420 0.84 13.49 -20.82
C PHE A 420 0.85 12.01 -21.22
N GLN A 421 -0.31 11.34 -21.32
CA GLN A 421 -0.39 9.91 -21.67
C GLN A 421 0.04 9.72 -23.12
N ILE A 422 -0.47 10.55 -24.03
CA ILE A 422 -0.12 10.46 -25.45
C ILE A 422 1.33 10.90 -25.70
N VAL A 423 1.82 11.91 -24.97
CA VAL A 423 3.25 12.27 -25.01
C VAL A 423 4.11 11.11 -24.55
N PHE A 424 3.77 10.47 -23.42
CA PHE A 424 4.50 9.33 -22.87
C PHE A 424 4.51 8.13 -23.82
N ILE A 425 3.37 7.81 -24.47
CA ILE A 425 3.31 6.73 -25.46
C ILE A 425 4.22 7.06 -26.65
N THR A 426 4.03 8.23 -27.27
CA THR A 426 4.74 8.59 -28.50
C THR A 426 6.25 8.73 -28.29
N MET A 427 6.70 9.28 -27.16
CA MET A 427 8.14 9.43 -26.89
C MET A 427 8.88 8.09 -26.71
N LEU A 428 8.16 6.99 -26.43
CA LEU A 428 8.72 5.65 -26.25
C LEU A 428 8.67 4.78 -27.53
N ILE A 429 7.95 5.24 -28.56
CA ILE A 429 7.87 4.53 -29.85
C ILE A 429 9.26 4.31 -30.48
N PRO A 430 10.19 5.28 -30.48
CA PRO A 430 11.52 5.08 -31.03
C PRO A 430 12.26 3.89 -30.41
N ASP A 431 12.12 3.68 -29.09
CA ASP A 431 12.82 2.62 -28.36
C ASP A 431 12.18 1.24 -28.56
N ILE A 432 10.89 1.20 -28.87
CA ILE A 432 10.17 -0.02 -29.25
C ILE A 432 10.50 -0.44 -30.68
N VAL A 433 10.52 0.53 -31.60
CA VAL A 433 10.75 0.27 -33.03
C VAL A 433 12.23 -0.02 -33.28
N ASN A 434 13.14 0.72 -32.65
CA ASN A 434 14.58 0.52 -32.76
C ASN A 434 15.16 -0.15 -31.51
N VAL A 435 15.04 -1.47 -31.47
CA VAL A 435 15.33 -2.33 -30.31
C VAL A 435 16.76 -2.16 -29.74
N GLY A 436 17.72 -1.62 -30.51
CA GLY A 436 19.12 -1.43 -30.09
C GLY A 436 19.44 -0.08 -29.43
N LYS A 437 18.53 0.90 -29.45
CA LYS A 437 18.78 2.25 -28.89
C LYS A 437 18.24 2.38 -27.45
N ASN A 438 18.86 3.28 -26.67
CA ASN A 438 18.40 3.76 -25.34
C ASN A 438 18.12 2.68 -24.27
N ARG A 439 18.83 1.53 -24.32
CA ARG A 439 18.68 0.45 -23.33
C ARG A 439 19.29 0.73 -21.95
N GLU A 440 20.05 1.81 -21.83
CA GLU A 440 20.75 2.19 -20.59
C GLU A 440 19.86 2.97 -19.61
N PHE A 441 18.68 3.41 -20.05
CA PHE A 441 17.79 4.27 -19.27
C PHE A 441 16.45 3.61 -18.96
N VAL A 442 15.81 4.07 -17.88
CA VAL A 442 14.44 3.70 -17.50
C VAL A 442 13.61 4.97 -17.44
N ASP A 443 12.50 4.99 -18.16
CA ASP A 443 11.54 6.09 -18.12
C ASP A 443 10.55 5.93 -16.96
N VAL A 444 10.36 6.99 -16.19
CA VAL A 444 9.48 7.00 -15.00
C VAL A 444 8.30 7.94 -15.23
N MET A 445 7.09 7.38 -15.31
CA MET A 445 5.85 8.15 -15.40
C MET A 445 5.39 8.58 -13.99
N HIS A 446 5.90 9.72 -13.53
CA HIS A 446 5.53 10.29 -12.23
C HIS A 446 4.33 11.23 -12.36
N VAL A 447 3.15 10.72 -12.06
CA VAL A 447 1.88 11.48 -12.01
C VAL A 447 1.17 11.13 -10.71
N ASP A 448 0.41 12.06 -10.13
CA ASP A 448 -0.35 11.84 -8.91
C ASP A 448 -1.36 10.66 -9.03
N THR A 449 -1.77 10.10 -7.89
CA THR A 449 -2.76 9.00 -7.85
C THR A 449 -4.10 9.48 -8.40
N GLY A 450 -4.75 8.63 -9.22
CA GLY A 450 -5.95 9.01 -9.96
C GLY A 450 -5.68 9.88 -11.22
N GLY A 451 -4.43 10.25 -11.48
CA GLY A 451 -4.02 11.03 -12.65
C GLY A 451 -4.01 10.26 -13.98
N GLY A 452 -4.34 8.95 -13.99
CA GLY A 452 -4.49 8.16 -15.22
C GLY A 452 -3.19 7.52 -15.72
N LYS A 453 -2.33 7.05 -14.81
CA LYS A 453 -1.09 6.36 -15.18
C LYS A 453 -1.36 5.05 -15.95
N SER A 454 -2.43 4.35 -15.59
CA SER A 454 -2.74 3.03 -16.15
C SER A 454 -2.97 3.03 -17.65
N GLU A 455 -3.73 4.00 -18.13
CA GLU A 455 -4.11 4.13 -19.53
C GLU A 455 -2.87 4.38 -20.40
N GLY A 456 -1.91 5.18 -19.92
CA GLY A 456 -0.68 5.47 -20.66
C GLY A 456 0.15 4.21 -20.97
N TYR A 457 0.43 3.37 -19.97
CA TYR A 457 1.21 2.16 -20.22
C TYR A 457 0.37 1.04 -20.87
N PHE A 458 -0.96 0.99 -20.66
CA PHE A 458 -1.83 0.08 -21.43
C PHE A 458 -1.84 0.44 -22.92
N GLY A 459 -1.85 1.74 -23.26
CA GLY A 459 -1.70 2.22 -24.63
C GLY A 459 -0.41 1.70 -25.26
N LEU A 460 0.71 1.88 -24.56
CA LEU A 460 2.01 1.40 -25.00
C LEU A 460 2.05 -0.12 -25.23
N VAL A 461 1.41 -0.90 -24.35
CA VAL A 461 1.27 -2.35 -24.52
C VAL A 461 0.50 -2.67 -25.80
N VAL A 462 -0.65 -2.04 -26.04
CA VAL A 462 -1.46 -2.31 -27.23
C VAL A 462 -0.71 -1.93 -28.51
N PHE A 463 -0.03 -0.80 -28.52
CA PHE A 463 0.87 -0.42 -29.60
C PHE A 463 1.90 -1.53 -29.88
N LEU A 464 2.57 -2.02 -28.83
CA LEU A 464 3.58 -3.07 -28.92
C LEU A 464 3.01 -4.39 -29.44
N LEU A 465 1.78 -4.77 -29.05
CA LEU A 465 1.12 -5.98 -29.53
C LEU A 465 0.89 -5.95 -31.05
N PHE A 466 0.34 -4.85 -31.57
CA PHE A 466 0.17 -4.68 -33.02
C PHE A 466 1.50 -4.55 -33.73
N TRP A 467 2.47 -3.81 -33.16
CA TRP A 467 3.82 -3.69 -33.71
C TRP A 467 4.49 -5.06 -33.87
N ASP A 468 4.40 -5.91 -32.85
CA ASP A 468 4.95 -7.27 -32.88
C ASP A 468 4.34 -8.09 -34.02
N ARG A 469 3.02 -8.09 -34.20
CA ARG A 469 2.40 -8.84 -35.31
C ARG A 469 2.77 -8.27 -36.68
N LEU A 470 2.69 -6.94 -36.85
CA LEU A 470 2.99 -6.28 -38.12
C LEU A 470 4.46 -6.41 -38.53
N ARG A 471 5.39 -6.48 -37.57
CA ARG A 471 6.82 -6.71 -37.85
C ARG A 471 7.20 -8.18 -38.03
N GLY A 472 6.25 -9.12 -37.90
CA GLY A 472 6.45 -10.55 -38.14
C GLY A 472 6.67 -11.41 -36.88
N LYS A 473 6.61 -10.84 -35.67
CA LYS A 473 6.58 -11.64 -34.43
C LYS A 473 5.18 -12.21 -34.21
N LEU A 474 5.01 -13.45 -34.65
CA LEU A 474 3.72 -14.14 -34.66
C LEU A 474 3.24 -14.58 -33.27
N LEU A 475 4.13 -14.78 -32.29
CA LEU A 475 3.76 -15.26 -30.95
C LEU A 475 4.76 -14.83 -29.86
N GLY A 476 4.33 -14.99 -28.61
CA GLY A 476 5.17 -14.85 -27.42
C GLY A 476 4.96 -13.58 -26.60
N VAL A 477 5.67 -13.48 -25.48
CA VAL A 477 5.54 -12.37 -24.53
C VAL A 477 6.04 -11.07 -25.13
N SER A 478 5.21 -10.04 -25.07
CA SER A 478 5.52 -8.69 -25.55
C SER A 478 5.71 -7.73 -24.37
N ALA A 479 4.90 -7.89 -23.32
CA ALA A 479 4.99 -7.06 -22.12
C ALA A 479 4.81 -7.86 -20.83
N ILE A 480 5.47 -7.42 -19.77
CA ILE A 480 5.27 -7.92 -18.40
C ILE A 480 4.97 -6.71 -17.51
N SER A 481 3.79 -6.69 -16.90
CA SER A 481 3.42 -5.70 -15.88
C SER A 481 3.56 -6.29 -14.48
N LYS A 482 4.29 -5.60 -13.62
CA LYS A 482 4.60 -6.04 -12.25
C LYS A 482 3.87 -5.19 -11.21
N PHE A 483 3.14 -5.83 -10.30
CA PHE A 483 2.40 -5.18 -9.22
C PHE A 483 2.91 -5.61 -7.84
N PRO A 484 2.89 -4.73 -6.82
CA PRO A 484 3.33 -5.09 -5.47
C PRO A 484 2.37 -6.04 -4.74
N LEU A 485 1.06 -5.94 -4.97
CA LEU A 485 0.02 -6.68 -4.23
C LEU A 485 -1.01 -7.33 -5.17
N ARG A 486 -1.59 -8.46 -4.74
CA ARG A 486 -2.59 -9.25 -5.51
C ARG A 486 -3.94 -8.53 -5.71
N MET A 487 -4.40 -7.78 -4.71
CA MET A 487 -5.70 -7.10 -4.79
C MET A 487 -5.72 -6.03 -5.90
N LEU A 488 -4.64 -5.24 -5.99
CA LEU A 488 -4.46 -4.24 -7.04
C LEU A 488 -4.34 -4.91 -8.43
N SER A 489 -3.77 -6.11 -8.50
CA SER A 489 -3.59 -6.77 -9.78
C SER A 489 -4.89 -7.29 -10.38
N ILE A 490 -5.89 -7.74 -9.60
CA ILE A 490 -7.17 -8.23 -10.18
C ILE A 490 -7.97 -7.11 -10.86
N GLN A 491 -8.13 -5.96 -10.22
CA GLN A 491 -8.88 -4.84 -10.81
C GLN A 491 -8.22 -4.30 -12.09
N GLN A 492 -6.89 -4.18 -12.09
CA GLN A 492 -6.15 -3.76 -13.28
C GLN A 492 -6.11 -4.86 -14.35
N LEU A 493 -6.15 -6.13 -13.94
CA LEU A 493 -6.23 -7.27 -14.84
C LEU A 493 -7.54 -7.32 -15.60
N THR A 494 -8.69 -7.11 -14.94
CA THR A 494 -9.98 -7.09 -15.66
C THR A 494 -10.00 -5.99 -16.72
N ARG A 495 -9.41 -4.83 -16.41
CA ARG A 495 -9.27 -3.71 -17.36
C ARG A 495 -8.39 -4.08 -18.54
N ILE A 496 -7.21 -4.64 -18.30
CA ILE A 496 -6.29 -4.98 -19.39
C ILE A 496 -6.82 -6.15 -20.22
N ALA A 497 -7.49 -7.13 -19.59
CA ALA A 497 -8.15 -8.22 -20.30
C ALA A 497 -9.23 -7.69 -21.26
N LYS A 498 -10.04 -6.71 -20.83
CA LYS A 498 -11.02 -6.04 -21.71
C LYS A 498 -10.32 -5.41 -22.93
N ILE A 499 -9.24 -4.65 -22.69
CA ILE A 499 -8.49 -3.97 -23.75
C ILE A 499 -7.88 -4.98 -24.73
N VAL A 500 -7.25 -6.05 -24.23
CA VAL A 500 -6.60 -7.08 -25.05
C VAL A 500 -7.62 -7.89 -25.86
N VAL A 501 -8.79 -8.18 -25.29
CA VAL A 501 -9.89 -8.83 -26.03
C VAL A 501 -10.34 -7.96 -27.20
N ILE A 502 -10.51 -6.65 -26.99
CA ILE A 502 -10.88 -5.73 -28.06
C ILE A 502 -9.78 -5.63 -29.12
N ALA A 503 -8.52 -5.56 -28.69
CA ALA A 503 -7.37 -5.58 -29.61
C ALA A 503 -7.31 -6.86 -30.46
N GLU A 504 -7.64 -8.02 -29.88
CA GLU A 504 -7.68 -9.29 -30.61
C GLU A 504 -8.79 -9.32 -31.66
N GLU A 505 -9.96 -8.78 -31.35
CA GLU A 505 -11.05 -8.70 -32.33
C GLU A 505 -10.65 -7.80 -33.51
N LEU A 506 -10.07 -6.63 -33.21
CA LEU A 506 -9.54 -5.73 -34.25
C LEU A 506 -8.45 -6.39 -35.09
N ARG A 507 -7.56 -7.17 -34.46
CA ARG A 507 -6.51 -7.92 -35.17
C ARG A 507 -7.12 -8.90 -36.19
N LYS A 508 -8.15 -9.65 -35.79
CA LYS A 508 -8.89 -10.57 -36.68
C LYS A 508 -9.59 -9.82 -37.80
N GLU A 509 -10.34 -8.76 -37.48
CA GLU A 509 -11.08 -7.96 -38.45
C GLU A 509 -10.17 -7.33 -39.51
N ARG A 510 -8.94 -6.96 -39.14
CA ARG A 510 -7.93 -6.37 -40.03
C ARG A 510 -7.02 -7.40 -40.69
N ASN A 511 -7.31 -8.70 -40.54
CA ASN A 511 -6.55 -9.83 -41.08
C ASN A 511 -5.04 -9.74 -40.78
N ILE A 512 -4.68 -9.33 -39.57
CA ILE A 512 -3.28 -9.25 -39.14
C ILE A 512 -2.83 -10.63 -38.67
N GLU A 513 -1.84 -11.21 -39.35
CA GLU A 513 -1.33 -12.57 -39.07
C GLU A 513 -0.76 -12.73 -37.65
N GLY A 514 -0.68 -13.99 -37.20
CA GLY A 514 -0.09 -14.42 -35.93
C GLY A 514 -1.10 -14.98 -34.93
N GLU A 515 -0.58 -15.47 -33.81
CA GLU A 515 -1.36 -16.05 -32.71
C GLU A 515 -2.21 -14.98 -32.00
N PRO A 516 -3.35 -15.37 -31.39
CA PRO A 516 -4.22 -14.46 -30.65
C PRO A 516 -3.47 -13.61 -29.62
N PHE A 517 -3.93 -12.37 -29.41
CA PHE A 517 -3.53 -11.61 -28.23
C PHE A 517 -4.15 -12.23 -26.98
N THR A 518 -3.29 -12.52 -26.00
CA THR A 518 -3.63 -13.31 -24.81
C THR A 518 -3.04 -12.69 -23.56
N VAL A 519 -3.70 -12.93 -22.41
CA VAL A 519 -3.30 -12.41 -21.10
C VAL A 519 -2.96 -13.56 -20.16
N GLY A 520 -1.81 -13.49 -19.50
CA GLY A 520 -1.44 -14.39 -18.41
C GLY A 520 -1.45 -13.69 -17.07
N TYR A 521 -2.21 -14.22 -16.10
CA TYR A 521 -2.21 -13.75 -14.73
C TYR A 521 -1.32 -14.63 -13.85
N TYR A 522 -0.09 -14.16 -13.62
CA TYR A 522 0.99 -14.90 -12.99
C TYR A 522 1.23 -14.44 -11.55
N VAL A 523 0.43 -14.95 -10.61
CA VAL A 523 0.47 -14.58 -9.18
C VAL A 523 0.78 -15.77 -8.27
N GLY A 524 0.91 -15.52 -6.97
CA GLY A 524 1.08 -16.60 -6.00
C GLY A 524 -0.13 -17.53 -5.93
N VAL A 525 0.11 -18.81 -5.63
CA VAL A 525 -0.88 -19.88 -5.73
C VAL A 525 -2.01 -19.68 -4.71
N SER A 526 -3.24 -19.91 -5.14
CA SER A 526 -4.45 -20.00 -4.32
C SER A 526 -5.42 -20.99 -4.96
N GLU A 527 -6.58 -21.21 -4.35
CA GLU A 527 -7.67 -22.02 -4.89
C GLU A 527 -8.15 -21.50 -6.26
N ASP A 528 -8.37 -20.18 -6.37
CA ASP A 528 -8.76 -19.53 -7.64
C ASP A 528 -7.64 -19.49 -8.70
N PHE A 529 -6.39 -19.50 -8.26
CA PHE A 529 -5.20 -19.36 -9.12
C PHE A 529 -4.23 -20.53 -8.91
N PRO A 530 -4.61 -21.75 -9.33
CA PRO A 530 -3.85 -22.95 -9.05
C PRO A 530 -2.56 -23.02 -9.86
N ARG A 531 -1.63 -23.84 -9.39
CA ARG A 531 -0.36 -24.09 -10.11
C ARG A 531 -0.59 -24.83 -11.43
N HIS A 532 -1.45 -25.84 -11.41
CA HIS A 532 -1.74 -26.70 -12.55
C HIS A 532 -3.21 -26.56 -12.95
N ALA A 533 -3.51 -26.63 -14.24
CA ALA A 533 -4.89 -26.58 -14.74
C ALA A 533 -5.69 -27.86 -14.50
N TYR A 534 -5.05 -28.98 -14.09
CA TYR A 534 -5.67 -30.30 -14.00
C TYR A 534 -6.96 -30.33 -13.17
N ASP A 535 -6.89 -29.89 -11.91
CA ASP A 535 -8.03 -29.95 -10.98
C ASP A 535 -9.17 -29.06 -11.45
N LYS A 536 -8.83 -27.85 -11.94
CA LYS A 536 -9.82 -26.90 -12.48
C LYS A 536 -10.49 -27.43 -13.75
N ILE A 537 -9.75 -28.11 -14.63
CA ILE A 537 -10.32 -28.75 -15.82
C ILE A 537 -11.34 -29.82 -15.42
N ILE A 538 -11.01 -30.69 -14.45
CA ILE A 538 -11.94 -31.72 -13.97
C ILE A 538 -13.18 -31.10 -13.34
N GLU A 539 -13.00 -30.03 -12.57
CA GLU A 539 -14.11 -29.28 -11.97
C GLU A 539 -15.06 -28.74 -13.05
N ILE A 540 -14.52 -28.11 -14.11
CA ILE A 540 -15.30 -27.60 -15.24
C ILE A 540 -16.04 -28.74 -15.95
N GLU A 541 -15.34 -29.82 -16.31
CA GLU A 541 -15.93 -30.97 -17.01
C GLU A 541 -17.03 -31.67 -16.18
N ASN A 542 -16.86 -31.79 -14.87
CA ASN A 542 -17.86 -32.39 -13.99
C ASN A 542 -19.09 -31.49 -13.80
N ASN A 543 -18.91 -30.17 -13.76
CA ASN A 543 -20.03 -29.23 -13.72
C ASN A 543 -20.80 -29.25 -15.05
N GLU A 544 -20.08 -29.27 -16.19
CA GLU A 544 -20.67 -29.38 -17.52
C GLU A 544 -21.55 -30.63 -17.66
N LYS A 545 -21.08 -31.80 -17.20
CA LYS A 545 -21.87 -33.05 -17.15
C LYS A 545 -23.14 -32.95 -16.30
N ARG A 546 -23.15 -32.07 -15.30
CA ARG A 546 -24.29 -31.80 -14.42
C ARG A 546 -25.19 -30.66 -14.95
N GLY A 547 -24.92 -30.14 -16.15
CA GLY A 547 -25.65 -29.00 -16.72
C GLY A 547 -25.37 -27.66 -16.01
N LYS A 548 -24.30 -27.58 -15.21
CA LYS A 548 -23.89 -26.35 -14.50
C LYS A 548 -22.71 -25.71 -15.22
N LYS A 549 -22.67 -24.37 -15.21
CA LYS A 549 -21.54 -23.59 -15.75
C LYS A 549 -20.78 -22.89 -14.64
N ILE A 550 -19.47 -22.78 -14.79
CA ILE A 550 -18.59 -22.06 -13.87
C ILE A 550 -18.35 -20.66 -14.43
N ASN A 551 -18.56 -19.62 -13.61
CA ASN A 551 -18.33 -18.23 -13.99
C ASN A 551 -16.86 -18.00 -14.37
N GLY A 552 -16.61 -17.09 -15.31
CA GLY A 552 -15.27 -16.67 -15.70
C GLY A 552 -14.50 -16.03 -14.53
N VAL A 553 -13.29 -16.52 -14.27
CA VAL A 553 -12.47 -16.09 -13.11
C VAL A 553 -11.81 -14.73 -13.34
N LEU A 554 -11.41 -14.41 -14.57
CA LEU A 554 -10.74 -13.14 -14.90
C LEU A 554 -11.66 -12.10 -15.54
N LEU A 555 -12.76 -12.57 -16.12
CA LEU A 555 -13.68 -11.80 -16.91
C LEU A 555 -15.08 -12.40 -16.75
N GLU A 556 -15.94 -11.72 -16.00
CA GLU A 556 -17.31 -12.18 -15.73
C GLU A 556 -18.31 -11.74 -16.82
N LYS A 557 -18.03 -10.61 -17.48
CA LYS A 557 -18.87 -10.01 -18.52
C LYS A 557 -18.09 -9.80 -19.81
N CYS A 558 -18.75 -10.06 -20.94
CA CYS A 558 -18.18 -9.94 -22.27
C CYS A 558 -17.89 -8.46 -22.62
N PRO A 559 -16.65 -8.10 -22.99
CA PRO A 559 -16.28 -6.75 -23.41
C PRO A 559 -17.08 -6.18 -24.58
N LYS A 560 -17.65 -7.04 -25.44
CA LYS A 560 -18.37 -6.64 -26.65
C LYS A 560 -19.89 -6.56 -26.46
N CYS A 561 -20.52 -7.58 -25.87
CA CYS A 561 -21.99 -7.63 -25.72
C CYS A 561 -22.50 -7.56 -24.28
N ASN A 562 -21.60 -7.44 -23.30
CA ASN A 562 -21.91 -7.39 -21.86
C ASN A 562 -22.61 -8.66 -21.28
N GLY A 563 -22.77 -9.72 -22.08
CA GLY A 563 -23.31 -11.01 -21.64
C GLY A 563 -22.38 -11.76 -20.67
N LYS A 564 -22.92 -12.75 -19.95
CA LYS A 564 -22.16 -13.57 -18.99
C LYS A 564 -21.07 -14.39 -19.69
N VAL A 565 -19.94 -14.53 -19.00
CA VAL A 565 -18.78 -15.31 -19.45
C VAL A 565 -18.59 -16.51 -18.53
N PHE A 566 -18.42 -17.69 -19.13
CA PHE A 566 -18.22 -18.95 -18.42
C PHE A 566 -16.92 -19.62 -18.85
N LEU A 567 -16.44 -20.54 -18.02
CA LEU A 567 -15.28 -21.37 -18.35
C LEU A 567 -15.70 -22.62 -19.12
N ILE A 568 -14.99 -22.89 -20.21
CA ILE A 568 -15.05 -24.13 -20.97
C ILE A 568 -13.65 -24.74 -21.10
N VAL A 569 -13.57 -26.01 -21.51
CA VAL A 569 -12.30 -26.73 -21.69
C VAL A 569 -12.13 -27.14 -23.15
N ASP A 570 -11.00 -26.77 -23.74
CA ASP A 570 -10.47 -27.43 -24.93
C ASP A 570 -9.80 -28.74 -24.48
N LYS A 571 -10.47 -29.87 -24.77
CA LYS A 571 -10.06 -31.20 -24.30
C LYS A 571 -8.77 -31.69 -24.96
N GLU A 572 -8.53 -31.32 -26.21
CA GLU A 572 -7.32 -31.71 -26.94
C GLU A 572 -6.12 -30.93 -26.43
N LYS A 573 -6.26 -29.62 -26.32
CA LYS A 573 -5.16 -28.76 -25.84
C LYS A 573 -5.03 -28.76 -24.33
N ARG A 574 -5.98 -29.33 -23.59
CA ARG A 574 -6.05 -29.28 -22.11
C ARG A 574 -5.87 -27.83 -21.65
N GLN A 575 -6.73 -26.97 -22.16
CA GLN A 575 -6.69 -25.52 -22.02
C GLN A 575 -8.04 -25.00 -21.53
N ILE A 576 -8.02 -24.08 -20.57
CA ILE A 576 -9.22 -23.40 -20.08
C ILE A 576 -9.47 -22.17 -20.95
N ILE A 577 -10.71 -21.99 -21.39
CA ILE A 577 -11.14 -20.89 -22.26
C ILE A 577 -12.30 -20.16 -21.60
N HIS A 578 -12.28 -18.83 -21.65
CA HIS A 578 -13.43 -18.01 -21.26
C HIS A 578 -14.34 -17.83 -22.47
N GLU A 579 -15.59 -18.26 -22.40
CA GLU A 579 -16.56 -18.16 -23.51
C GLU A 579 -17.76 -17.30 -23.10
N CYS A 580 -18.14 -16.35 -23.95
CA CYS A 580 -19.36 -15.59 -23.77
C CYS A 580 -20.58 -16.40 -24.19
N GLU A 581 -21.56 -16.54 -23.29
CA GLU A 581 -22.78 -17.29 -23.57
C GLU A 581 -23.65 -16.66 -24.66
N SER A 582 -23.67 -15.32 -24.75
CA SER A 582 -24.57 -14.62 -25.67
C SER A 582 -24.04 -14.53 -27.10
N CYS A 583 -22.73 -14.50 -27.30
CA CYS A 583 -22.12 -14.31 -28.63
C CYS A 583 -21.07 -15.36 -29.00
N ASN A 584 -20.89 -16.40 -28.17
CA ASN A 584 -19.96 -17.52 -28.37
C ASN A 584 -18.49 -17.11 -28.64
N ARG A 585 -18.12 -15.88 -28.31
CA ARG A 585 -16.74 -15.40 -28.42
C ARG A 585 -15.88 -16.07 -27.35
N LYS A 586 -14.72 -16.55 -27.77
CA LYS A 586 -13.71 -17.19 -26.92
C LYS A 586 -12.58 -16.22 -26.61
N PHE A 587 -12.23 -16.12 -25.34
CA PHE A 587 -11.14 -15.29 -24.81
C PHE A 587 -10.07 -16.15 -24.15
N TYR A 588 -8.83 -15.95 -24.56
CA TYR A 588 -7.67 -16.72 -24.09
C TYR A 588 -6.97 -15.98 -22.94
N LEU A 589 -7.51 -16.18 -21.74
CA LEU A 589 -7.05 -15.58 -20.49
C LEU A 589 -6.54 -16.68 -19.56
N TYR A 590 -5.23 -16.77 -19.39
CA TYR A 590 -4.57 -17.83 -18.62
C TYR A 590 -4.36 -17.40 -17.18
N PHE A 591 -4.87 -18.16 -16.23
CA PHE A 591 -4.75 -17.85 -14.79
C PHE A 591 -4.07 -18.95 -13.98
N THR A 592 -3.69 -20.05 -14.64
CA THR A 592 -2.85 -21.09 -14.03
C THR A 592 -1.39 -20.95 -14.47
N ASN A 593 -0.45 -21.29 -13.58
CA ASN A 593 0.97 -21.20 -13.92
C ASN A 593 1.31 -22.11 -15.12
N SER A 594 0.75 -23.34 -15.15
CA SER A 594 1.00 -24.28 -16.25
C SER A 594 0.56 -23.75 -17.61
N GLU A 595 -0.60 -23.09 -17.70
CA GLU A 595 -1.07 -22.53 -18.98
C GLU A 595 -0.18 -21.39 -19.45
N ILE A 596 0.25 -20.51 -18.54
CA ILE A 596 1.12 -19.38 -18.88
C ILE A 596 2.45 -19.87 -19.46
N TYR A 597 3.07 -20.89 -18.87
CA TYR A 597 4.31 -21.46 -19.40
C TYR A 597 4.14 -22.19 -20.74
N ARG A 598 2.97 -22.81 -20.97
CA ARG A 598 2.67 -23.61 -22.16
C ARG A 598 2.20 -22.79 -23.35
N PHE A 599 1.43 -21.74 -23.12
CA PHE A 599 0.82 -20.95 -24.20
C PHE A 599 1.47 -19.59 -24.43
N ILE A 600 2.45 -19.21 -23.58
CA ILE A 600 3.33 -18.05 -23.76
C ILE A 600 2.52 -16.78 -24.11
N PRO A 601 1.78 -16.24 -23.14
CA PRO A 601 0.82 -15.18 -23.41
C PRO A 601 1.47 -13.92 -23.99
N SER A 602 0.69 -13.13 -24.71
CA SER A 602 1.16 -11.87 -25.29
C SER A 602 1.52 -10.84 -24.21
N ILE A 603 0.77 -10.82 -23.10
CA ILE A 603 1.08 -10.01 -21.92
C ILE A 603 0.98 -10.83 -20.63
N ILE A 604 1.90 -10.58 -19.70
CA ILE A 604 1.88 -11.16 -18.36
C ILE A 604 1.61 -10.07 -17.33
N ILE A 605 0.63 -10.31 -16.47
CA ILE A 605 0.37 -9.53 -15.27
C ILE A 605 0.87 -10.34 -14.08
N SER A 606 1.86 -9.84 -13.34
CA SER A 606 2.48 -10.58 -12.25
C SER A 606 2.67 -9.76 -10.99
N THR A 607 2.80 -10.44 -9.86
CA THR A 607 3.17 -9.83 -8.58
C THR A 607 4.67 -9.90 -8.31
N VAL A 608 5.20 -8.94 -7.53
CA VAL A 608 6.64 -8.83 -7.23
C VAL A 608 7.19 -10.11 -6.60
N ASP A 609 6.49 -10.67 -5.63
CA ASP A 609 6.81 -11.93 -4.95
C ASP A 609 6.93 -13.09 -5.92
N LYS A 610 6.01 -13.17 -6.89
CA LYS A 610 5.98 -14.26 -7.86
C LYS A 610 7.13 -14.16 -8.87
N LEU A 611 7.47 -12.96 -9.33
CA LEU A 611 8.63 -12.77 -10.21
C LEU A 611 9.97 -13.01 -9.50
N ALA A 612 10.07 -12.86 -8.18
CA ALA A 612 11.30 -13.20 -7.45
C ALA A 612 11.72 -14.67 -7.64
N SER A 613 10.76 -15.55 -7.96
CA SER A 613 11.01 -16.98 -8.23
C SER A 613 11.52 -17.31 -9.64
N ILE A 614 11.78 -16.32 -10.51
CA ILE A 614 12.22 -16.55 -11.91
C ILE A 614 13.43 -17.47 -11.98
N ALA A 615 14.47 -17.18 -11.19
CA ALA A 615 15.73 -17.92 -11.22
C ALA A 615 15.59 -19.39 -10.78
N LEU A 616 14.54 -19.71 -10.02
CA LEU A 616 14.31 -21.04 -9.45
C LEU A 616 13.44 -21.94 -10.34
N ASN A 617 12.88 -21.41 -11.44
CA ASN A 617 11.96 -22.17 -12.27
C ASN A 617 12.36 -22.13 -13.75
N ARG A 618 12.89 -23.27 -14.22
CA ARG A 618 13.35 -23.45 -15.60
C ARG A 618 12.29 -23.14 -16.66
N ARG A 619 10.99 -23.28 -16.36
CA ARG A 619 9.89 -23.04 -17.31
C ARG A 619 9.81 -21.57 -17.75
N PHE A 620 10.37 -20.63 -16.99
CA PHE A 620 10.46 -19.22 -17.41
C PHE A 620 11.27 -19.01 -18.68
N LYS A 621 12.14 -19.96 -19.06
CA LYS A 621 12.82 -19.94 -20.37
C LYS A 621 11.81 -19.84 -21.53
N ASN A 622 10.61 -20.39 -21.36
CA ASN A 622 9.53 -20.30 -22.34
C ASN A 622 9.06 -18.85 -22.54
N LEU A 623 9.05 -18.06 -21.47
CA LEU A 623 8.52 -16.70 -21.47
C LEU A 623 9.54 -15.66 -21.96
N PHE A 624 10.84 -15.92 -21.79
CA PHE A 624 11.94 -15.04 -22.20
C PHE A 624 12.57 -15.38 -23.57
N GLY A 625 11.89 -16.19 -24.39
CA GLY A 625 12.34 -16.48 -25.76
C GLY A 625 13.53 -17.45 -25.84
N GLY A 626 13.61 -18.42 -24.93
CA GLY A 626 14.58 -19.53 -25.01
C GLY A 626 14.38 -20.45 -26.21
N LYS A 627 15.21 -21.51 -26.33
CA LYS A 627 14.96 -22.60 -27.29
C LYS A 627 13.84 -23.49 -26.76
N LEU A 628 12.76 -23.66 -27.52
CA LEU A 628 11.55 -24.35 -27.08
C LEU A 628 11.28 -25.60 -27.90
N SER A 629 10.50 -26.50 -27.32
CA SER A 629 9.87 -27.61 -28.03
C SER A 629 8.35 -27.47 -27.96
N LEU A 630 7.65 -27.92 -29.00
CA LEU A 630 6.19 -27.98 -29.05
C LEU A 630 5.75 -29.43 -28.85
N CYS A 631 4.73 -29.66 -28.02
CA CYS A 631 4.15 -31.00 -27.86
C CYS A 631 3.35 -31.40 -29.12
N ASN A 632 3.60 -32.60 -29.65
CA ASN A 632 2.94 -33.10 -30.86
C ASN A 632 1.43 -33.32 -30.69
N LYS A 633 0.92 -33.34 -29.45
CA LYS A 633 -0.53 -33.39 -29.13
C LYS A 633 -1.18 -32.01 -29.01
N GLY A 634 -0.47 -30.92 -29.35
CA GLY A 634 -1.04 -29.56 -29.28
C GLY A 634 -1.12 -28.97 -27.87
N HIS A 635 -0.51 -29.62 -26.87
CA HIS A 635 -0.47 -29.14 -25.49
C HIS A 635 0.37 -27.87 -25.26
N GLY A 636 0.95 -27.26 -26.29
CA GLY A 636 1.76 -26.05 -26.18
C GLY A 636 3.25 -26.33 -25.92
N PHE A 637 3.95 -25.32 -25.45
CA PHE A 637 5.41 -25.25 -25.38
C PHE A 637 6.00 -25.82 -24.09
N SER A 638 7.17 -26.44 -24.23
CA SER A 638 8.08 -26.80 -23.15
C SER A 638 9.48 -26.24 -23.44
N SER A 639 10.32 -26.18 -22.42
CA SER A 639 11.74 -25.87 -22.65
C SER A 639 12.37 -26.95 -23.53
N ARG A 640 13.34 -26.61 -24.37
CA ARG A 640 14.01 -27.62 -25.21
C ARG A 640 14.57 -28.75 -24.35
N ASN A 641 14.37 -30.00 -24.81
CA ASN A 641 14.70 -31.25 -24.13
C ASN A 641 13.86 -31.53 -22.86
N ASP A 642 12.74 -30.85 -22.69
CA ASP A 642 11.81 -31.07 -21.59
C ASP A 642 10.57 -31.85 -22.03
N LYS A 643 9.96 -32.56 -21.07
CA LYS A 643 8.69 -33.24 -21.29
C LYS A 643 7.52 -32.27 -21.26
N CYS A 644 6.38 -32.69 -21.79
CA CYS A 644 5.14 -31.95 -21.70
C CYS A 644 4.69 -31.82 -20.22
N ASP A 645 4.32 -30.62 -19.79
CA ASP A 645 3.93 -30.30 -18.40
C ASP A 645 2.42 -30.52 -18.13
N VAL A 646 1.69 -31.05 -19.11
CA VAL A 646 0.27 -31.41 -18.98
C VAL A 646 0.13 -32.68 -18.17
N LEU A 647 -0.63 -32.60 -17.09
CA LEU A 647 -1.09 -33.77 -16.35
C LEU A 647 -2.28 -34.40 -17.09
N ILE A 648 -2.17 -35.69 -17.42
CA ILE A 648 -3.26 -36.50 -17.99
C ILE A 648 -4.00 -37.25 -16.88
N ARG A 649 -3.27 -37.72 -15.86
CA ARG A 649 -3.80 -38.31 -14.62
C ARG A 649 -3.13 -37.65 -13.41
N PRO A 650 -3.62 -37.85 -12.17
CA PRO A 650 -2.94 -37.33 -11.00
C PRO A 650 -1.49 -37.84 -10.99
N LYS A 651 -0.52 -36.90 -10.98
CA LYS A 651 0.93 -37.19 -11.01
C LYS A 651 1.48 -37.89 -12.28
N SER A 652 0.73 -37.93 -13.39
CA SER A 652 1.21 -38.47 -14.66
C SER A 652 1.14 -37.40 -15.76
N ASN A 653 2.30 -37.06 -16.30
CA ASN A 653 2.45 -36.12 -17.38
C ASN A 653 2.15 -36.77 -18.74
N CYS A 654 1.94 -35.94 -19.76
CA CYS A 654 1.83 -36.39 -21.13
C CYS A 654 3.17 -36.98 -21.65
N ASP A 655 3.09 -38.19 -22.20
CA ASP A 655 4.22 -38.93 -22.78
C ASP A 655 4.45 -38.66 -24.28
N ALA A 656 3.75 -37.68 -24.86
CA ALA A 656 3.92 -37.35 -26.27
C ALA A 656 5.30 -36.76 -26.55
N GLU A 657 5.87 -37.12 -27.70
CA GLU A 657 7.09 -36.51 -28.20
C GLU A 657 6.93 -34.99 -28.39
N THR A 658 8.06 -34.29 -28.30
CA THR A 658 8.13 -32.85 -28.53
C THR A 658 9.05 -32.56 -29.70
N THR A 659 8.64 -31.65 -30.57
CA THR A 659 9.40 -31.23 -31.75
C THR A 659 10.06 -29.89 -31.48
N ILE A 660 11.30 -29.70 -31.96
CA ILE A 660 12.02 -28.44 -31.77
C ILE A 660 11.27 -27.33 -32.53
N TRP A 661 10.85 -26.30 -31.81
CA TRP A 661 10.24 -25.13 -32.42
C TRP A 661 11.33 -24.24 -33.03
N LYS A 662 11.26 -24.01 -34.35
CA LYS A 662 12.12 -23.04 -35.04
C LYS A 662 11.48 -21.66 -34.88
N LYS A 663 12.23 -20.71 -34.31
CA LYS A 663 11.76 -19.34 -34.07
C LYS A 663 11.22 -18.70 -35.36
N CYS A 664 10.07 -18.04 -35.26
CA CYS A 664 9.60 -17.04 -36.23
C CYS A 664 10.32 -15.71 -35.99
#